data_AF-A0A359G3R0-F1
#
_entry.id   AF-A0A359G3R0-F1
#
_cell.length_a   1.000
_cell.length_b   1.000
_cell.length_c   1.000
_cell.angle_alpha   90.00
_cell.angle_beta   90.00
_cell.angle_gamma   90.00
#
_symmetry.space_group_name_H-M   'P 1'
#
loop_
_entity.id
_entity.type
_entity.pdbx_description
1 polymer ?
#
loop_
_entity_poly.entity_id
_entity_poly.type
_entity_poly.pdbx_seq_one_letter_code
_entity_poly.pdbx_strand_id
1 'polypeptide(L)'
;MIRWRSFLPLLWAALATSPPLVRAGLLPVSDRRVNYSRFERVEVSVEASCVHAMLQDVSGLMWICTDKGLYNYDGYRAVACHARNDLTRVQTHCAAVIGERIWTGTDRGVLVYDIRRDRYVADSLLAGQTVRSILHAGGAVWMGCSQGVWRYDPKCDRLDRVRVERGHEEQGVYSLHADRTGLYAGMFDGLYRYDEAAEAFVRLGPAQTHSLFVYAICPDPLRGCLYLGTQQGLWRYEPGTGLFRSEGGLRHAVINDVAVDRDGVVVLGSDAGLILYDGRTMRTLTHDARSDASLSHDDIESLRVDRAGNVWIGTHDGISLARYGQTGEKIALSEFTGSGYGMTITAMMQDSRGALWCGGPSGVLHVAEEGTSCLHHIRSERHPLPHNCVHSFYEDGAGEVWAATDGGALRYDRPAGRFVAYPVETDRYNAEWCYTLAEDGRGRIWIGTFSAGIFLCDRARLLREGVGRPERNLAGEIRNGSVFRMLRDARGCIWALYYDKGLDRIDPEGAVEHYDLARYIGTQVIPTDMALDDAGFLWAGFLGGVLRIDTRTGEALRLDFPEGRDSEVLAVGCSPEAAWITTTDGRVWCVDRRRLAVEPVPVPLCQYPSVCYERTGDCMLLGCVDGVLRIPLPFADPSAPPCRPILTSLSVDGRPWAPVDGGGEPLSIRYAERIDLPHDRNDLELRFASMNFGPRGSEKYAYRLDPADGDWSPVAPDANGVSLLNVAPGNYRLEVCMTDRSGHPVPGTVRALRITVRPPLYRSAGAVALYLCLAAGAAVAAAAAVQRRDRRRRERFERETLLAQAKAK
;
A
#
# COMPACT_ATOMS: atom_id res chain seq x y z
N MET A 1 -56.27 12.69 53.34
CA MET A 1 -55.65 12.33 54.63
C MET A 1 -54.78 11.10 54.38
N ILE A 2 -53.49 11.19 54.75
CA ILE A 2 -52.50 10.10 54.93
C ILE A 2 -51.77 9.56 53.68
N ARG A 3 -50.45 9.47 53.84
CA ARG A 3 -49.36 9.15 52.91
C ARG A 3 -48.96 7.65 52.99
N TRP A 4 -48.52 7.12 51.84
CA TRP A 4 -47.39 6.18 51.60
C TRP A 4 -47.29 4.85 52.37
N ARG A 5 -47.19 3.72 51.64
CA ARG A 5 -45.95 2.90 51.49
C ARG A 5 -46.22 1.55 50.80
N SER A 6 -45.29 1.18 49.93
CA SER A 6 -44.90 -0.19 49.55
C SER A 6 -45.87 -0.99 48.68
N PHE A 7 -45.57 -1.13 47.39
CA PHE A 7 -45.57 -2.38 46.60
C PHE A 7 -45.43 -2.03 45.10
N LEU A 8 -44.20 -2.04 44.58
CA LEU A 8 -43.85 -2.24 43.15
C LEU A 8 -42.32 -2.20 43.02
N PRO A 9 -41.68 -3.37 42.85
CA PRO A 9 -40.90 -3.54 41.63
C PRO A 9 -41.03 -4.98 41.11
N LEU A 10 -41.81 -5.19 40.05
CA LEU A 10 -41.80 -6.45 39.29
C LEU A 10 -42.02 -6.24 37.78
N LEU A 11 -41.84 -5.01 37.27
CA LEU A 11 -42.12 -4.68 35.86
C LEU A 11 -41.07 -3.75 35.24
N TRP A 12 -39.80 -3.89 35.66
CA TRP A 12 -38.64 -3.19 35.09
C TRP A 12 -37.41 -4.12 34.88
N ALA A 13 -37.66 -5.40 34.60
CA ALA A 13 -36.59 -6.40 34.38
C ALA A 13 -36.72 -7.18 33.06
N ALA A 14 -37.43 -6.65 32.05
CA ALA A 14 -37.68 -7.34 30.78
C ALA A 14 -37.36 -6.51 29.52
N LEU A 15 -36.55 -5.45 29.62
CA LEU A 15 -36.15 -4.61 28.48
C LEU A 15 -34.64 -4.28 28.44
N ALA A 16 -33.80 -5.13 29.02
CA ALA A 16 -32.36 -5.08 28.82
C ALA A 16 -31.86 -6.40 28.24
N THR A 17 -30.92 -6.28 27.31
CA THR A 17 -30.11 -7.34 26.66
C THR A 17 -30.81 -8.25 25.66
N SER A 18 -31.17 -7.69 24.50
CA SER A 18 -30.98 -8.41 23.24
C SER A 18 -29.51 -8.21 22.83
N PRO A 19 -28.69 -9.26 22.63
CA PRO A 19 -27.36 -9.08 22.07
C PRO A 19 -27.47 -8.54 20.64
N PRO A 20 -26.50 -7.77 20.13
CA PRO A 20 -26.43 -7.51 18.71
C PRO A 20 -26.33 -8.86 17.98
N LEU A 21 -27.13 -9.06 16.94
CA LEU A 21 -26.89 -10.11 15.96
C LEU A 21 -25.56 -9.78 15.26
N VAL A 22 -24.47 -10.28 15.83
CA VAL A 22 -23.11 -10.18 15.31
C VAL A 22 -23.01 -11.12 14.10
N ARG A 23 -22.44 -10.60 13.01
CA ARG A 23 -22.08 -11.39 11.82
C ARG A 23 -21.16 -12.54 12.25
N ALA A 24 -21.46 -13.76 11.80
CA ALA A 24 -20.62 -14.93 12.06
C ALA A 24 -19.19 -14.70 11.55
N GLY A 25 -18.21 -14.79 12.47
CA GLY A 25 -16.78 -14.59 12.25
C GLY A 25 -16.11 -13.97 13.50
N LEU A 26 -15.05 -14.62 14.03
CA LEU A 26 -14.24 -14.17 15.18
C LEU A 26 -13.71 -12.73 15.05
N LEU A 27 -13.46 -12.31 13.81
CA LEU A 27 -12.90 -11.02 13.42
C LEU A 27 -13.79 -10.44 12.31
N PRO A 28 -14.03 -9.11 12.26
CA PRO A 28 -14.98 -8.53 11.33
C PRO A 28 -14.66 -8.91 9.88
N VAL A 29 -15.64 -9.53 9.21
CA VAL A 29 -15.54 -9.91 7.80
C VAL A 29 -15.48 -8.64 6.95
N SER A 30 -14.36 -8.51 6.25
CA SER A 30 -14.11 -7.46 5.28
C SER A 30 -13.46 -8.10 4.06
N ASP A 31 -14.23 -8.20 2.98
CA ASP A 31 -13.70 -8.09 1.61
C ASP A 31 -12.78 -6.86 1.55
N ARG A 32 -11.80 -6.85 0.63
CA ARG A 32 -10.81 -5.77 0.45
C ARG A 32 -11.39 -4.38 0.74
N ARG A 33 -11.12 -3.84 1.93
CA ARG A 33 -11.55 -2.49 2.33
C ARG A 33 -10.39 -1.52 2.34
N VAL A 34 -10.73 -0.24 2.34
CA VAL A 34 -9.79 0.80 2.77
C VAL A 34 -9.35 0.51 4.22
N ASN A 35 -8.05 0.40 4.44
CA ASN A 35 -7.51 0.21 5.77
C ASN A 35 -7.36 1.56 6.49
N TYR A 36 -8.26 1.83 7.45
CA TYR A 36 -8.21 3.02 8.31
C TYR A 36 -7.53 2.78 9.66
N SER A 37 -6.91 1.62 9.92
CA SER A 37 -6.09 1.42 11.11
C SER A 37 -4.65 1.91 10.94
N ARG A 38 -4.24 2.17 9.69
CA ARG A 38 -2.91 2.67 9.35
C ARG A 38 -2.94 3.66 8.19
N PHE A 39 -2.31 4.80 8.40
CA PHE A 39 -2.10 5.83 7.39
C PHE A 39 -0.61 5.89 7.02
N GLU A 40 -0.31 6.11 5.74
CA GLU A 40 1.02 6.53 5.29
C GLU A 40 1.06 8.05 5.21
N ARG A 41 2.03 8.68 5.87
CA ARG A 41 2.23 10.12 5.75
C ARG A 41 2.92 10.44 4.43
N VAL A 42 2.30 11.31 3.64
CA VAL A 42 2.87 11.86 2.41
C VAL A 42 3.32 13.28 2.69
N GLU A 43 4.63 13.48 2.68
CA GLU A 43 5.24 14.80 2.86
C GLU A 43 5.15 15.59 1.55
N VAL A 44 4.57 16.80 1.62
CA VAL A 44 4.48 17.72 0.49
C VAL A 44 5.65 18.68 0.50
N SER A 45 5.77 19.50 1.55
CA SER A 45 6.90 20.38 1.80
C SER A 45 6.87 20.88 3.23
N VAL A 46 8.03 21.12 3.83
CA VAL A 46 8.14 21.75 5.17
C VAL A 46 7.53 23.15 5.18
N GLU A 47 7.56 23.86 4.03
CA GLU A 47 7.00 25.21 3.92
C GLU A 47 5.49 25.20 3.62
N ALA A 48 4.93 24.07 3.17
CA ALA A 48 3.55 23.92 2.69
C ALA A 48 2.83 22.78 3.44
N SER A 49 2.45 23.05 4.69
CA SER A 49 1.91 22.04 5.59
C SER A 49 0.41 21.79 5.37
N CYS A 50 -0.37 22.83 5.16
CA CYS A 50 -1.83 22.70 5.09
C CYS A 50 -2.30 22.33 3.68
N VAL A 51 -3.16 21.30 3.59
CA VAL A 51 -3.69 20.77 2.32
C VAL A 51 -5.18 21.02 2.19
N HIS A 52 -5.54 22.03 1.41
CA HIS A 52 -6.93 22.52 1.28
C HIS A 52 -7.76 21.74 0.27
N ALA A 53 -7.14 21.17 -0.77
CA ALA A 53 -7.85 20.38 -1.76
C ALA A 53 -6.90 19.45 -2.51
N MET A 54 -7.43 18.34 -2.99
CA MET A 54 -6.69 17.38 -3.81
C MET A 54 -7.53 16.92 -5.00
N LEU A 55 -6.86 16.68 -6.11
CA LEU A 55 -7.49 16.13 -7.31
C LEU A 55 -6.55 15.20 -8.05
N GLN A 56 -7.14 14.35 -8.91
CA GLN A 56 -6.39 13.43 -9.75
C GLN A 56 -6.66 13.76 -11.22
N ASP A 57 -5.61 14.05 -11.98
CA ASP A 57 -5.74 14.35 -13.42
C ASP A 57 -5.94 13.07 -14.25
N VAL A 58 -6.16 13.21 -15.56
CA VAL A 58 -6.39 12.06 -16.47
C VAL A 58 -5.23 11.08 -16.57
N SER A 59 -4.00 11.51 -16.26
CA SER A 59 -2.81 10.65 -16.26
C SER A 59 -2.70 9.80 -14.99
N GLY A 60 -3.45 10.16 -13.94
CA GLY A 60 -3.40 9.49 -12.63
C GLY A 60 -2.57 10.25 -11.61
N LEU A 61 -1.89 11.32 -12.02
CA LEU A 61 -1.10 12.16 -11.13
C LEU A 61 -1.98 12.90 -10.13
N MET A 62 -1.52 12.95 -8.87
CA MET A 62 -2.20 13.71 -7.82
C MET A 62 -1.72 15.17 -7.85
N TRP A 63 -2.66 16.08 -7.66
CA TRP A 63 -2.41 17.50 -7.52
C TRP A 63 -2.94 17.97 -6.18
N ILE A 64 -2.16 18.81 -5.52
CA ILE A 64 -2.31 19.16 -4.12
C ILE A 64 -2.33 20.68 -4.02
N CYS A 65 -3.44 21.22 -3.54
CA CYS A 65 -3.60 22.64 -3.24
C CYS A 65 -3.16 22.89 -1.80
N THR A 66 -2.20 23.78 -1.60
CA THR A 66 -1.61 24.07 -0.29
C THR A 66 -1.72 25.55 0.07
N ASP A 67 -1.31 25.90 1.29
CA ASP A 67 -1.13 27.28 1.75
C ASP A 67 0.02 28.03 1.05
N LYS A 68 0.86 27.32 0.27
CA LYS A 68 1.95 27.92 -0.53
C LYS A 68 1.79 27.77 -2.04
N GLY A 69 0.73 27.14 -2.52
CA GLY A 69 0.43 27.00 -3.94
C GLY A 69 0.18 25.57 -4.37
N LEU A 70 0.18 25.37 -5.69
CA LEU A 70 -0.10 24.08 -6.31
C LEU A 70 1.15 23.20 -6.35
N TYR A 71 0.99 21.96 -5.90
CA TYR A 71 1.98 20.88 -6.01
C TYR A 71 1.41 19.73 -6.83
N ASN A 72 2.28 18.92 -7.42
CA ASN A 72 1.91 17.61 -7.94
C ASN A 72 2.69 16.50 -7.22
N TYR A 73 2.12 15.30 -7.16
CA TYR A 73 2.69 14.14 -6.49
C TYR A 73 2.56 12.90 -7.37
N ASP A 74 3.68 12.25 -7.63
CA ASP A 74 3.80 11.10 -8.55
C ASP A 74 3.89 9.74 -7.85
N GLY A 75 3.71 9.68 -6.53
CA GLY A 75 3.90 8.46 -5.75
C GLY A 75 5.28 8.37 -5.08
N TYR A 76 6.23 9.20 -5.53
CA TYR A 76 7.58 9.24 -4.97
C TYR A 76 7.88 10.58 -4.31
N ARG A 77 7.51 11.69 -4.96
CA ARG A 77 7.79 13.03 -4.43
C ARG A 77 6.72 14.04 -4.80
N ALA A 78 6.59 15.06 -3.96
CA ALA A 78 5.85 16.26 -4.28
C ALA A 78 6.76 17.27 -5.01
N VAL A 79 6.24 17.91 -6.06
CA VAL A 79 6.94 18.93 -6.85
C VAL A 79 6.08 20.19 -6.89
N ALA A 80 6.66 21.32 -6.49
CA ALA A 80 6.00 22.63 -6.56
C ALA A 80 5.85 23.07 -8.02
N CYS A 81 4.66 23.56 -8.38
CA CYS A 81 4.37 24.07 -9.73
C CYS A 81 4.63 25.57 -9.88
N HIS A 82 5.31 26.19 -8.90
CA HIS A 82 5.64 27.62 -8.88
C HIS A 82 7.12 27.83 -8.52
N ALA A 83 7.68 28.98 -8.89
CA ALA A 83 9.00 29.38 -8.40
C ALA A 83 8.92 29.94 -6.97
N ARG A 84 10.05 30.01 -6.25
CA ARG A 84 10.09 30.48 -4.85
C ARG A 84 9.60 31.93 -4.67
N ASN A 85 9.76 32.77 -5.69
CA ASN A 85 9.47 34.21 -5.65
C ASN A 85 8.60 34.63 -6.85
N ASP A 86 7.46 33.96 -7.02
CA ASP A 86 6.50 34.20 -8.10
C ASP A 86 5.12 34.51 -7.51
N LEU A 87 4.32 35.32 -8.20
CA LEU A 87 2.95 35.69 -7.83
C LEU A 87 2.00 34.49 -7.77
N THR A 88 2.40 33.37 -8.39
CA THR A 88 1.73 32.07 -8.37
C THR A 88 1.92 31.31 -7.06
N ARG A 89 2.85 31.74 -6.21
CA ARG A 89 3.05 31.24 -4.84
C ARG A 89 2.05 31.90 -3.89
N VAL A 90 0.81 31.45 -3.95
CA VAL A 90 -0.33 31.95 -3.17
C VAL A 90 -1.12 30.76 -2.63
N GLN A 91 -1.84 30.95 -1.52
CA GLN A 91 -2.74 29.94 -0.99
C GLN A 91 -3.78 29.54 -2.04
N THR A 92 -3.88 28.24 -2.27
CA THR A 92 -4.83 27.61 -3.18
C THR A 92 -5.87 26.87 -2.36
N HIS A 93 -7.15 27.24 -2.49
CA HIS A 93 -8.25 26.69 -1.69
C HIS A 93 -8.93 25.51 -2.35
N CYS A 94 -9.06 25.55 -3.68
CA CYS A 94 -9.75 24.53 -4.45
C CYS A 94 -9.12 24.39 -5.83
N ALA A 95 -9.39 23.29 -6.51
CA ALA A 95 -9.02 23.16 -7.90
C ALA A 95 -9.94 22.23 -8.69
N ALA A 96 -9.99 22.45 -10.00
CA ALA A 96 -10.73 21.63 -10.95
C ALA A 96 -9.89 21.37 -12.20
N VAL A 97 -9.97 20.15 -12.73
CA VAL A 97 -9.37 19.78 -14.02
C VAL A 97 -10.39 20.05 -15.11
N ILE A 98 -10.07 20.97 -16.02
CA ILE A 98 -10.95 21.37 -17.13
C ILE A 98 -10.16 21.25 -18.42
N GLY A 99 -10.42 20.18 -19.17
CA GLY A 99 -9.60 19.80 -20.32
C GLY A 99 -8.17 19.46 -19.89
N GLU A 100 -7.19 20.15 -20.45
CA GLU A 100 -5.75 19.96 -20.15
C GLU A 100 -5.21 21.06 -19.21
N ARG A 101 -6.10 21.70 -18.46
CA ARG A 101 -5.77 22.79 -17.54
C ARG A 101 -6.28 22.51 -16.14
N ILE A 102 -5.52 22.96 -15.16
CA ILE A 102 -5.92 22.96 -13.75
C ILE A 102 -6.26 24.38 -13.36
N TRP A 103 -7.52 24.58 -13.02
CA TRP A 103 -8.03 25.84 -12.53
C TRP A 103 -7.95 25.81 -11.02
N THR A 104 -7.16 26.70 -10.42
CA THR A 104 -7.00 26.80 -8.96
C THR A 104 -7.65 28.07 -8.45
N GLY A 105 -8.51 27.92 -7.43
CA GLY A 105 -9.09 29.05 -6.71
C GLY A 105 -8.13 29.52 -5.64
N THR A 106 -7.85 30.82 -5.61
CA THR A 106 -6.88 31.43 -4.70
C THR A 106 -7.49 32.63 -3.98
N ASP A 107 -6.74 33.24 -3.05
CA ASP A 107 -7.11 34.53 -2.45
C ASP A 107 -7.09 35.70 -3.44
N ARG A 108 -6.47 35.53 -4.61
CA ARG A 108 -6.27 36.60 -5.60
C ARG A 108 -7.12 36.42 -6.87
N GLY A 109 -7.98 35.42 -6.91
CA GLY A 109 -8.77 35.04 -8.09
C GLY A 109 -8.45 33.61 -8.51
N VAL A 110 -8.53 33.36 -9.82
CA VAL A 110 -8.25 32.05 -10.40
C VAL A 110 -6.91 32.06 -11.11
N LEU A 111 -6.05 31.08 -10.78
CA LEU A 111 -4.87 30.76 -11.56
C LEU A 111 -5.14 29.53 -12.42
N VAL A 112 -4.62 29.53 -13.65
CA VAL A 112 -4.82 28.43 -14.59
C VAL A 112 -3.46 27.85 -14.97
N TYR A 113 -3.25 26.58 -14.67
CA TYR A 113 -2.03 25.84 -14.98
C TYR A 113 -2.24 24.95 -16.21
N ASP A 114 -1.42 25.10 -17.24
CA ASP A 114 -1.42 24.27 -18.44
C ASP A 114 -0.57 23.01 -18.20
N ILE A 115 -1.23 21.86 -18.10
CA ILE A 115 -0.57 20.59 -17.76
C ILE A 115 0.35 20.13 -18.89
N ARG A 116 0.01 20.42 -20.15
CA ARG A 116 0.85 20.05 -21.29
C ARG A 116 2.12 20.86 -21.36
N ARG A 117 2.07 22.13 -20.97
CA ARG A 117 3.20 23.06 -21.06
C ARG A 117 3.97 23.22 -19.76
N ASP A 118 3.48 22.65 -18.65
CA ASP A 118 4.07 22.74 -17.32
C ASP A 118 4.24 24.20 -16.84
N ARG A 119 3.30 25.08 -17.21
CA ARG A 119 3.36 26.52 -16.90
C ARG A 119 1.98 27.12 -16.62
N TYR A 120 1.96 28.20 -15.83
CA TYR A 120 0.76 29.01 -15.67
C TYR A 120 0.43 29.82 -16.93
N VAL A 121 -0.86 29.99 -17.18
CA VAL A 121 -1.41 30.94 -18.17
C VAL A 121 -1.39 32.34 -17.54
N ALA A 122 -1.05 33.37 -18.34
CA ALA A 122 -0.79 34.72 -17.83
C ALA A 122 -2.04 35.44 -17.28
N ASP A 123 -3.23 35.10 -17.76
CA ASP A 123 -4.46 35.80 -17.39
C ASP A 123 -5.08 35.21 -16.11
N SER A 124 -5.27 36.07 -15.11
CA SER A 124 -6.02 35.75 -13.89
C SER A 124 -7.46 36.22 -14.04
N LEU A 125 -8.41 35.29 -13.82
CA LEU A 125 -9.83 35.62 -13.76
C LEU A 125 -10.20 36.03 -12.33
N LEU A 126 -11.18 36.91 -12.19
CA LEU A 126 -11.70 37.37 -10.90
C LEU A 126 -10.62 37.95 -9.97
N ALA A 127 -9.72 38.77 -10.52
CA ALA A 127 -8.65 39.40 -9.76
C ALA A 127 -9.19 40.14 -8.50
N GLY A 128 -8.67 39.76 -7.33
CA GLY A 128 -9.06 40.33 -6.04
C GLY A 128 -10.28 39.68 -5.36
N GLN A 129 -10.88 38.65 -5.96
CA GLN A 129 -11.90 37.82 -5.33
C GLN A 129 -11.27 36.54 -4.76
N THR A 130 -11.65 36.15 -3.55
CA THR A 130 -11.27 34.84 -3.00
C THR A 130 -12.16 33.77 -3.60
N VAL A 131 -11.57 32.80 -4.29
CA VAL A 131 -12.29 31.69 -4.94
C VAL A 131 -12.16 30.43 -4.08
N ARG A 132 -13.29 29.90 -3.61
CA ARG A 132 -13.37 28.76 -2.68
C ARG A 132 -13.84 27.46 -3.32
N SER A 133 -14.55 27.54 -4.45
CA SER A 133 -14.98 26.35 -5.20
C SER A 133 -14.96 26.62 -6.69
N ILE A 134 -14.56 25.62 -7.48
CA ILE A 134 -14.58 25.67 -8.94
C ILE A 134 -15.20 24.38 -9.46
N LEU A 135 -16.14 24.49 -10.39
CA LEU A 135 -16.84 23.35 -10.98
C LEU A 135 -17.07 23.58 -12.47
N HIS A 136 -16.78 22.58 -13.30
CA HIS A 136 -17.16 22.61 -14.71
C HIS A 136 -18.47 21.85 -14.92
N ALA A 137 -19.53 22.55 -15.33
CA ALA A 137 -20.86 21.98 -15.53
C ALA A 137 -21.60 22.71 -16.66
N GLY A 138 -22.31 21.95 -17.50
CA GLY A 138 -23.08 22.53 -18.62
C GLY A 138 -22.24 23.23 -19.69
N GLY A 139 -20.94 22.93 -19.78
CA GLY A 139 -20.01 23.60 -20.69
C GLY A 139 -19.51 24.97 -20.23
N ALA A 140 -19.87 25.39 -19.01
CA ALA A 140 -19.38 26.59 -18.35
C ALA A 140 -18.58 26.24 -17.09
N VAL A 141 -17.73 27.17 -16.65
CA VAL A 141 -16.98 27.09 -15.40
C VAL A 141 -17.68 27.95 -14.34
N TRP A 142 -18.13 27.31 -13.29
CA TRP A 142 -18.78 27.93 -12.13
C TRP A 142 -17.74 28.14 -11.04
N MET A 143 -17.75 29.34 -10.45
CA MET A 143 -16.79 29.74 -9.44
C MET A 143 -17.54 30.30 -8.24
N GLY A 144 -17.39 29.63 -7.10
CA GLY A 144 -17.88 30.09 -5.81
C GLY A 144 -16.85 31.01 -5.17
N CYS A 145 -17.23 32.26 -4.93
CA CYS A 145 -16.38 33.27 -4.32
C CYS A 145 -16.87 33.62 -2.91
N SER A 146 -16.05 34.37 -2.18
CA SER A 146 -16.45 34.98 -0.91
C SER A 146 -17.62 35.95 -1.05
N GLN A 147 -17.90 36.44 -2.28
CA GLN A 147 -18.97 37.38 -2.59
C GLN A 147 -19.84 36.88 -3.76
N GLY A 148 -20.47 35.72 -3.60
CA GLY A 148 -21.42 35.15 -4.55
C GLY A 148 -20.81 34.20 -5.59
N VAL A 149 -21.59 33.90 -6.64
CA VAL A 149 -21.26 32.91 -7.67
C VAL A 149 -21.02 33.58 -9.02
N TRP A 150 -19.99 33.13 -9.72
CA TRP A 150 -19.63 33.56 -11.06
C TRP A 150 -19.71 32.40 -12.05
N ARG A 151 -20.08 32.71 -13.29
CA ARG A 151 -20.15 31.76 -14.41
C ARG A 151 -19.28 32.28 -15.55
N TYR A 152 -18.31 31.49 -15.95
CA TYR A 152 -17.44 31.74 -17.09
C TYR A 152 -17.77 30.79 -18.24
N ASP A 153 -18.10 31.35 -19.41
CA ASP A 153 -18.29 30.58 -20.64
C ASP A 153 -16.99 30.59 -21.47
N PRO A 154 -16.26 29.46 -21.54
CA PRO A 154 -15.00 29.38 -22.27
C PRO A 154 -15.17 29.50 -23.80
N LYS A 155 -16.38 29.36 -24.35
CA LYS A 155 -16.61 29.46 -25.81
C LYS A 155 -16.65 30.90 -26.30
N CYS A 156 -17.21 31.80 -25.49
CA CYS A 156 -17.36 33.21 -25.84
C CYS A 156 -16.52 34.15 -24.96
N ASP A 157 -15.69 33.60 -24.08
CA ASP A 157 -14.82 34.33 -23.14
C ASP A 157 -15.61 35.35 -22.29
N ARG A 158 -16.79 34.93 -21.82
CA ARG A 158 -17.70 35.80 -21.06
C ARG A 158 -17.77 35.37 -19.60
N LEU A 159 -17.64 36.34 -18.71
CA LEU A 159 -17.74 36.17 -17.26
C LEU A 159 -18.98 36.92 -16.74
N ASP A 160 -19.96 36.17 -16.22
CA ASP A 160 -21.22 36.69 -15.70
C ASP A 160 -21.32 36.44 -14.19
N ARG A 161 -21.80 37.42 -13.41
CA ARG A 161 -22.23 37.17 -12.02
C ARG A 161 -23.61 36.54 -12.03
N VAL A 162 -23.77 35.44 -11.30
CA VAL A 162 -25.02 34.68 -11.26
C VAL A 162 -25.93 35.26 -10.18
N ARG A 163 -27.23 35.34 -10.47
CA ARG A 163 -28.22 35.81 -9.50
C ARG A 163 -28.43 34.77 -8.40
N VAL A 164 -28.62 35.26 -7.18
CA VAL A 164 -29.03 34.46 -6.03
C VAL A 164 -30.33 35.06 -5.51
N GLU A 165 -31.15 34.25 -4.84
CA GLU A 165 -32.38 34.70 -4.19
C GLU A 165 -32.19 36.02 -3.40
N ARG A 166 -33.18 36.93 -3.51
CA ARG A 166 -33.08 38.30 -2.97
C ARG A 166 -32.75 38.28 -1.48
N GLY A 167 -31.76 39.08 -1.09
CA GLY A 167 -31.26 39.18 0.29
C GLY A 167 -30.04 38.30 0.60
N HIS A 168 -29.64 37.42 -0.32
CA HIS A 168 -28.53 36.47 -0.14
C HIS A 168 -27.42 36.62 -1.21
N GLU A 169 -27.41 37.75 -1.93
CA GLU A 169 -26.62 37.98 -3.15
C GLU A 169 -25.10 38.09 -2.93
N GLU A 170 -24.67 38.42 -1.70
CA GLU A 170 -23.26 38.59 -1.32
C GLU A 170 -22.74 37.48 -0.39
N GLN A 171 -23.49 36.38 -0.25
CA GLN A 171 -23.07 35.27 0.58
C GLN A 171 -21.88 34.51 -0.03
N GLY A 172 -20.97 34.07 0.84
CA GLY A 172 -19.83 33.24 0.44
C GLY A 172 -20.29 31.85 0.00
N VAL A 173 -19.72 31.37 -1.10
CA VAL A 173 -20.00 30.05 -1.67
C VAL A 173 -18.79 29.15 -1.50
N TYR A 174 -18.96 28.06 -0.75
CA TYR A 174 -17.85 27.21 -0.29
C TYR A 174 -17.77 25.89 -1.05
N SER A 175 -18.90 25.36 -1.51
CA SER A 175 -18.95 24.15 -2.33
C SER A 175 -19.89 24.31 -3.51
N LEU A 176 -19.50 23.76 -4.65
CA LEU A 176 -20.32 23.62 -5.84
C LEU A 176 -20.35 22.15 -6.24
N HIS A 177 -21.53 21.66 -6.58
CA HIS A 177 -21.69 20.30 -7.06
C HIS A 177 -22.71 20.24 -8.19
N ALA A 178 -22.46 19.43 -9.22
CA ALA A 178 -23.43 19.18 -10.28
C ALA A 178 -23.52 17.69 -10.59
N ASP A 179 -24.74 17.21 -10.70
CA ASP A 179 -25.07 15.86 -11.12
C ASP A 179 -26.31 15.87 -12.03
N ARG A 180 -26.95 14.71 -12.21
CA ARG A 180 -28.18 14.60 -13.01
C ARG A 180 -29.40 15.24 -12.33
N THR A 181 -29.34 15.50 -11.03
CA THR A 181 -30.46 16.07 -10.25
C THR A 181 -30.42 17.60 -10.25
N GLY A 182 -29.25 18.20 -10.42
CA GLY A 182 -29.11 19.64 -10.66
C GLY A 182 -27.71 20.16 -10.36
N LEU A 183 -27.58 21.49 -10.44
CA LEU A 183 -26.42 22.24 -9.97
C LEU A 183 -26.74 22.83 -8.58
N TYR A 184 -25.90 22.53 -7.61
CA TYR A 184 -26.05 22.90 -6.20
C TYR A 184 -24.90 23.79 -5.75
N ALA A 185 -25.21 24.69 -4.82
CA ALA A 185 -24.24 25.55 -4.16
C ALA A 185 -24.43 25.49 -2.64
N GLY A 186 -23.36 25.16 -1.93
CA GLY A 186 -23.26 25.26 -0.48
C GLY A 186 -22.79 26.66 -0.12
N MET A 187 -23.67 27.42 0.54
CA MET A 187 -23.40 28.79 0.95
C MET A 187 -23.34 28.89 2.48
N PHE A 188 -22.91 30.04 2.97
CA PHE A 188 -22.80 30.34 4.40
C PHE A 188 -24.10 30.07 5.19
N ASP A 189 -25.25 30.20 4.55
CA ASP A 189 -26.54 30.10 5.22
C ASP A 189 -27.39 28.91 4.79
N GLY A 190 -27.00 28.12 3.78
CA GLY A 190 -27.75 26.93 3.41
C GLY A 190 -27.33 26.31 2.08
N LEU A 191 -28.12 25.32 1.65
CA LEU A 191 -27.99 24.68 0.35
C LEU A 191 -28.91 25.39 -0.67
N TYR A 192 -28.37 25.66 -1.86
CA TYR A 192 -29.10 26.25 -2.98
C TYR A 192 -29.05 25.34 -4.19
N ARG A 193 -30.05 25.44 -5.06
CA ARG A 193 -30.09 24.78 -6.37
C ARG A 193 -30.29 25.83 -7.47
N TYR A 194 -29.58 25.66 -8.57
CA TYR A 194 -29.72 26.53 -9.73
C TYR A 194 -31.04 26.21 -10.46
N ASP A 195 -31.85 27.24 -10.67
CA ASP A 195 -33.04 27.21 -11.51
C ASP A 195 -32.70 27.84 -12.87
N GLU A 196 -32.73 27.03 -13.92
CA GLU A 196 -32.45 27.48 -15.29
C GLU A 196 -33.48 28.49 -15.80
N ALA A 197 -34.75 28.40 -15.38
CA ALA A 197 -35.81 29.30 -15.83
C ALA A 197 -35.68 30.69 -15.19
N ALA A 198 -35.25 30.74 -13.92
CA ALA A 198 -35.02 31.98 -13.19
C ALA A 198 -33.60 32.55 -13.41
N GLU A 199 -32.71 31.77 -14.02
CA GLU A 199 -31.27 32.01 -14.11
C GLU A 199 -30.64 32.38 -12.75
N ALA A 200 -31.11 31.75 -11.68
CA ALA A 200 -30.76 32.11 -10.31
C ALA A 200 -30.62 30.87 -9.40
N PHE A 201 -29.78 31.00 -8.37
CA PHE A 201 -29.76 30.04 -7.26
C PHE A 201 -30.93 30.30 -6.31
N VAL A 202 -31.77 29.29 -6.12
CA VAL A 202 -32.91 29.28 -5.22
C VAL A 202 -32.60 28.39 -4.02
N ARG A 203 -32.94 28.84 -2.83
CA ARG A 203 -32.61 28.13 -1.60
C ARG A 203 -33.47 26.88 -1.41
N LEU A 204 -32.89 25.86 -0.77
CA LEU A 204 -33.55 24.61 -0.46
C LEU A 204 -33.74 24.40 1.05
N GLY A 205 -34.81 23.69 1.39
CA GLY A 205 -35.08 23.20 2.73
C GLY A 205 -36.01 24.07 3.59
N PRO A 206 -36.43 23.56 4.75
CA PRO A 206 -37.33 24.26 5.68
C PRO A 206 -36.59 25.35 6.48
N ALA A 207 -37.32 26.23 7.15
CA ALA A 207 -36.72 27.33 7.94
C ALA A 207 -35.65 26.93 8.98
N GLN A 208 -35.64 25.67 9.43
CA GLN A 208 -34.65 25.14 10.37
C GLN A 208 -33.28 24.91 9.74
N THR A 209 -33.19 24.79 8.41
CA THR A 209 -31.93 24.72 7.66
C THR A 209 -31.39 26.12 7.35
N HIS A 210 -32.11 27.17 7.74
CA HIS A 210 -31.68 28.55 7.55
C HIS A 210 -30.65 28.87 8.64
N SER A 211 -29.37 29.04 8.26
CA SER A 211 -28.15 29.08 9.10
C SER A 211 -27.33 27.77 9.09
N LEU A 212 -27.61 26.83 8.19
CA LEU A 212 -26.68 25.72 7.93
C LEU A 212 -25.56 26.18 7.01
N PHE A 213 -24.39 26.41 7.58
CA PHE A 213 -23.20 26.65 6.78
C PHE A 213 -22.75 25.32 6.15
N VAL A 214 -22.86 25.22 4.82
CA VAL A 214 -22.50 24.04 4.03
C VAL A 214 -21.09 24.18 3.46
N TYR A 215 -20.13 23.44 4.03
CA TYR A 215 -18.73 23.41 3.58
C TYR A 215 -18.55 22.52 2.36
N ALA A 216 -19.12 21.32 2.38
CA ALA A 216 -18.95 20.31 1.34
C ALA A 216 -20.27 19.67 0.92
N ILE A 217 -20.36 19.30 -0.35
CA ILE A 217 -21.47 18.55 -0.95
C ILE A 217 -20.90 17.31 -1.61
N CYS A 218 -21.31 16.14 -1.13
CA CYS A 218 -20.85 14.85 -1.63
C CYS A 218 -22.05 14.00 -2.08
N PRO A 219 -22.15 13.64 -3.37
CA PRO A 219 -23.21 12.76 -3.83
C PRO A 219 -22.94 11.32 -3.40
N ASP A 220 -24.00 10.61 -3.03
CA ASP A 220 -24.01 9.17 -2.90
C ASP A 220 -24.99 8.58 -3.93
N PRO A 221 -24.50 8.13 -5.09
CA PRO A 221 -25.34 7.55 -6.12
C PRO A 221 -26.02 6.23 -5.70
N LEU A 222 -25.41 5.48 -4.77
CA LEU A 222 -25.98 4.21 -4.30
C LEU A 222 -27.23 4.44 -3.45
N ARG A 223 -27.20 5.48 -2.61
CA ARG A 223 -28.31 5.85 -1.73
C ARG A 223 -29.23 6.91 -2.35
N GLY A 224 -28.84 7.53 -3.47
CA GLY A 224 -29.63 8.55 -4.17
C GLY A 224 -29.78 9.85 -3.39
N CYS A 225 -28.78 10.21 -2.58
CA CYS A 225 -28.80 11.39 -1.71
C CYS A 225 -27.52 12.21 -1.83
N LEU A 226 -27.57 13.46 -1.34
CA LEU A 226 -26.41 14.32 -1.15
C LEU A 226 -26.09 14.39 0.34
N TYR A 227 -24.86 14.05 0.70
CA TYR A 227 -24.31 14.35 2.01
C TYR A 227 -23.77 15.78 2.04
N LEU A 228 -24.06 16.48 3.13
CA LEU A 228 -23.67 17.86 3.35
C LEU A 228 -22.82 17.93 4.61
N GLY A 229 -21.55 18.32 4.44
CA GLY A 229 -20.67 18.67 5.55
C GLY A 229 -21.02 20.08 6.05
N THR A 230 -21.36 20.20 7.33
CA THR A 230 -21.80 21.48 7.91
C THR A 230 -21.13 21.76 9.24
N GLN A 231 -21.23 23.00 9.71
CA GLN A 231 -20.82 23.39 11.07
C GLN A 231 -21.60 22.64 12.17
N GLN A 232 -22.77 22.08 11.86
CA GLN A 232 -23.63 21.36 12.81
C GLN A 232 -23.57 19.84 12.64
N GLY A 233 -22.51 19.33 11.97
CA GLY A 233 -22.35 17.91 11.69
C GLY A 233 -22.77 17.53 10.27
N LEU A 234 -23.13 16.25 10.08
CA LEU A 234 -23.52 15.69 8.79
C LEU A 234 -25.02 15.81 8.55
N TRP A 235 -25.39 16.32 7.39
CA TRP A 235 -26.76 16.33 6.89
C TRP A 235 -26.90 15.52 5.62
N ARG A 236 -28.09 14.97 5.40
CA ARG A 236 -28.47 14.25 4.20
C ARG A 236 -29.64 14.96 3.54
N TYR A 237 -29.52 15.22 2.24
CA TYR A 237 -30.55 15.77 1.39
C TYR A 237 -30.95 14.76 0.31
N GLU A 238 -32.24 14.51 0.14
CA GLU A 238 -32.77 13.60 -0.87
C GLU A 238 -33.45 14.39 -2.00
N PRO A 239 -32.80 14.56 -3.18
CA PRO A 239 -33.35 15.40 -4.25
C PRO A 239 -34.73 14.98 -4.75
N GLY A 240 -35.05 13.67 -4.70
CA GLY A 240 -36.32 13.14 -5.16
C GLY A 240 -37.52 13.46 -4.25
N THR A 241 -37.28 13.65 -2.95
CA THR A 241 -38.33 13.93 -1.95
C THR A 241 -38.25 15.35 -1.38
N GLY A 242 -37.11 16.04 -1.54
CA GLY A 242 -36.81 17.31 -0.90
C GLY A 242 -36.54 17.19 0.60
N LEU A 243 -36.36 15.97 1.13
CA LEU A 243 -36.21 15.72 2.56
C LEU A 243 -34.79 16.06 3.03
N PHE A 244 -34.70 16.81 4.13
CA PHE A 244 -33.48 17.03 4.89
C PHE A 244 -33.49 16.19 6.17
N ARG A 245 -32.40 15.48 6.45
CA ARG A 245 -32.22 14.71 7.68
C ARG A 245 -30.84 14.98 8.25
N SER A 246 -30.77 15.33 9.54
CA SER A 246 -29.51 15.34 10.28
C SER A 246 -29.14 13.91 10.69
N GLU A 247 -27.91 13.51 10.42
CA GLU A 247 -27.37 12.23 10.88
C GLU A 247 -26.86 12.43 12.32
N GLY A 248 -27.49 11.74 13.28
CA GLY A 248 -27.21 11.91 14.71
C GLY A 248 -25.82 11.41 15.12
N GLY A 249 -25.35 11.84 16.29
CA GLY A 249 -24.07 11.38 16.87
C GLY A 249 -22.88 12.33 16.70
N LEU A 250 -23.01 13.37 15.86
CA LEU A 250 -21.97 14.36 15.57
C LEU A 250 -22.23 15.70 16.29
N ARG A 251 -22.58 15.68 17.58
CA ARG A 251 -22.83 16.92 18.31
C ARG A 251 -21.51 17.65 18.50
N HIS A 252 -21.39 18.85 17.90
CA HIS A 252 -20.27 19.79 17.99
C HIS A 252 -19.03 19.53 17.12
N ALA A 253 -19.06 18.55 16.20
CA ALA A 253 -17.99 18.39 15.20
C ALA A 253 -18.31 19.20 13.92
N VAL A 254 -17.35 20.01 13.46
CA VAL A 254 -17.48 20.72 12.19
C VAL A 254 -17.02 19.79 11.08
N ILE A 255 -17.87 19.55 10.08
CA ILE A 255 -17.51 18.69 8.95
C ILE A 255 -17.05 19.56 7.78
N ASN A 256 -15.74 19.59 7.55
CA ASN A 256 -15.09 20.39 6.53
C ASN A 256 -15.24 19.77 5.13
N ASP A 257 -15.10 18.44 5.04
CA ASP A 257 -15.23 17.72 3.77
C ASP A 257 -15.87 16.34 3.94
N VAL A 258 -16.45 15.81 2.87
CA VAL A 258 -17.15 14.53 2.85
C VAL A 258 -16.77 13.75 1.60
N ALA A 259 -16.37 12.50 1.77
CA ALA A 259 -16.12 11.56 0.68
C ALA A 259 -16.86 10.24 0.93
N VAL A 260 -17.16 9.51 -0.15
CA VAL A 260 -17.65 8.13 -0.06
C VAL A 260 -16.58 7.24 -0.67
N ASP A 261 -16.06 6.30 0.13
CA ASP A 261 -15.05 5.37 -0.34
C ASP A 261 -15.62 4.33 -1.31
N ARG A 262 -14.75 3.46 -1.84
CA ARG A 262 -15.15 2.42 -2.81
C ARG A 262 -16.08 1.36 -2.21
N ASP A 263 -16.07 1.23 -0.89
CA ASP A 263 -16.86 0.25 -0.13
C ASP A 263 -18.21 0.83 0.36
N GLY A 264 -18.46 2.11 0.09
CA GLY A 264 -19.69 2.81 0.47
C GLY A 264 -19.70 3.36 1.91
N VAL A 265 -18.55 3.37 2.58
CA VAL A 265 -18.34 4.06 3.86
C VAL A 265 -18.25 5.56 3.58
N VAL A 266 -19.00 6.34 4.34
CA VAL A 266 -18.97 7.80 4.28
C VAL A 266 -17.87 8.28 5.21
N VAL A 267 -16.85 8.90 4.62
CA VAL A 267 -15.67 9.44 5.30
C VAL A 267 -15.88 10.92 5.50
N LEU A 268 -15.74 11.37 6.75
CA LEU A 268 -15.96 12.77 7.13
C LEU A 268 -14.65 13.35 7.65
N GLY A 269 -14.22 14.45 7.04
CA GLY A 269 -13.13 15.27 7.53
C GLY A 269 -13.68 16.26 8.54
N SER A 270 -13.16 16.26 9.76
CA SER A 270 -13.58 17.19 10.80
C SER A 270 -12.42 17.93 11.43
N ASP A 271 -12.74 18.92 12.26
CA ASP A 271 -11.81 19.62 13.14
C ASP A 271 -11.33 18.78 14.33
N ALA A 272 -11.89 17.57 14.51
CA ALA A 272 -11.61 16.65 15.61
C ALA A 272 -11.23 15.24 15.13
N GLY A 273 -10.63 15.14 13.94
CA GLY A 273 -10.16 13.89 13.36
C GLY A 273 -11.02 13.37 12.21
N LEU A 274 -10.73 12.14 11.79
CA LEU A 274 -11.42 11.45 10.70
C LEU A 274 -12.58 10.66 11.26
N ILE A 275 -13.80 10.90 10.77
CA ILE A 275 -14.98 10.16 11.22
C ILE A 275 -15.46 9.24 10.10
N LEU A 276 -15.60 7.95 10.41
CA LEU A 276 -16.09 6.92 9.50
C LEU A 276 -17.55 6.62 9.83
N TYR A 277 -18.42 6.71 8.83
CA TYR A 277 -19.84 6.44 8.94
C TYR A 277 -20.26 5.30 7.99
N ASP A 278 -20.70 4.18 8.56
CA ASP A 278 -21.17 3.02 7.80
C ASP A 278 -22.68 3.08 7.44
N GLY A 279 -23.37 4.16 7.83
CA GLY A 279 -24.82 4.31 7.74
C GLY A 279 -25.60 3.97 9.02
N ARG A 280 -24.91 3.51 10.07
CA ARG A 280 -25.49 3.16 11.38
C ARG A 280 -24.64 3.64 12.55
N THR A 281 -23.32 3.45 12.46
CA THR A 281 -22.35 3.75 13.51
C THR A 281 -21.28 4.71 13.02
N MET A 282 -20.78 5.53 13.94
CA MET A 282 -19.73 6.51 13.71
C MET A 282 -18.49 6.07 14.50
N ARG A 283 -17.32 6.04 13.83
CA ARG A 283 -16.02 5.81 14.48
C ARG A 283 -15.09 6.98 14.20
N THR A 284 -14.59 7.62 15.25
CA THR A 284 -13.62 8.71 15.13
C THR A 284 -12.20 8.16 15.26
N LEU A 285 -11.31 8.63 14.40
CA LEU A 285 -9.89 8.35 14.39
C LEU A 285 -9.13 9.66 14.57
N THR A 286 -8.16 9.66 15.47
CA THR A 286 -7.38 10.85 15.83
C THR A 286 -5.88 10.60 15.64
N HIS A 287 -5.11 11.67 15.60
CA HIS A 287 -3.66 11.67 15.63
C HIS A 287 -3.14 11.10 16.95
N ASP A 288 -2.12 10.25 16.85
CA ASP A 288 -1.35 9.78 18.00
C ASP A 288 0.14 10.06 17.73
N ALA A 289 0.70 11.00 18.49
CA ALA A 289 2.11 11.38 18.39
C ALA A 289 3.09 10.24 18.70
N ARG A 290 2.64 9.12 19.29
CA ARG A 290 3.45 7.92 19.55
C ARG A 290 3.42 6.91 18.41
N SER A 291 2.56 7.12 17.40
CA SER A 291 2.35 6.19 16.30
C SER A 291 2.44 6.88 14.95
N ASP A 292 3.48 6.56 14.18
CA ASP A 292 3.65 7.04 12.80
C ASP A 292 2.59 6.49 11.84
N ALA A 293 1.83 5.47 12.27
CA ALA A 293 0.72 4.88 11.53
C ALA A 293 -0.62 5.61 11.77
N SER A 294 -0.69 6.53 12.73
CA SER A 294 -1.88 7.35 12.97
C SER A 294 -2.03 8.48 11.92
N LEU A 295 -3.15 9.20 11.96
CA LEU A 295 -3.33 10.41 11.15
C LEU A 295 -2.16 11.39 11.37
N SER A 296 -1.86 12.21 10.38
CA SER A 296 -0.82 13.26 10.49
C SER A 296 -1.24 14.39 11.42
N HIS A 297 -2.52 14.77 11.39
CA HIS A 297 -3.10 15.81 12.25
C HIS A 297 -4.63 15.59 12.37
N ASP A 298 -5.24 16.12 13.43
CA ASP A 298 -6.69 15.97 13.70
C ASP A 298 -7.56 16.91 12.87
N ASP A 299 -7.06 18.08 12.52
CA ASP A 299 -7.77 19.03 11.66
C ASP A 299 -7.67 18.61 10.18
N ILE A 300 -8.78 18.12 9.65
CA ILE A 300 -8.91 17.59 8.29
C ILE A 300 -9.63 18.59 7.41
N GLU A 301 -8.94 19.03 6.37
CA GLU A 301 -9.39 20.09 5.46
C GLU A 301 -9.98 19.54 4.17
N SER A 302 -9.45 18.40 3.68
CA SER A 302 -9.91 17.81 2.42
C SER A 302 -9.80 16.29 2.38
N LEU A 303 -10.70 15.67 1.63
CA LEU A 303 -10.76 14.24 1.38
C LEU A 303 -10.80 13.96 -0.12
N ARG A 304 -10.05 12.95 -0.56
CA ARG A 304 -10.10 12.52 -1.95
C ARG A 304 -9.97 11.01 -2.09
N VAL A 305 -10.94 10.40 -2.76
CA VAL A 305 -10.83 9.01 -3.22
C VAL A 305 -10.20 9.00 -4.61
N ASP A 306 -9.10 8.27 -4.77
CA ASP A 306 -8.43 8.12 -6.06
C ASP A 306 -9.05 6.99 -6.91
N ARG A 307 -8.62 6.87 -8.18
CA ARG A 307 -9.10 5.82 -9.09
C ARG A 307 -8.76 4.40 -8.66
N ALA A 308 -7.73 4.21 -7.83
CA ALA A 308 -7.38 2.90 -7.28
C ALA A 308 -8.26 2.53 -6.07
N GLY A 309 -8.95 3.51 -5.49
CA GLY A 309 -9.81 3.38 -4.32
C GLY A 309 -9.15 3.85 -3.03
N ASN A 310 -7.90 4.32 -3.05
CA ASN A 310 -7.24 4.84 -1.85
C ASN A 310 -7.91 6.15 -1.42
N VAL A 311 -7.85 6.43 -0.13
CA VAL A 311 -8.41 7.63 0.48
C VAL A 311 -7.29 8.54 0.96
N TRP A 312 -7.18 9.69 0.32
CA TRP A 312 -6.24 10.76 0.60
C TRP A 312 -6.90 11.73 1.56
N ILE A 313 -6.23 12.00 2.68
CA ILE A 313 -6.74 12.85 3.75
C ILE A 313 -5.77 14.03 3.88
N GLY A 314 -6.19 15.19 3.40
CA GLY A 314 -5.47 16.44 3.50
C GLY A 314 -5.71 17.05 4.87
N THR A 315 -4.65 17.27 5.62
CA THR A 315 -4.70 17.79 6.98
C THR A 315 -4.00 19.15 7.07
N HIS A 316 -4.06 19.77 8.23
CA HIS A 316 -3.28 20.98 8.52
C HIS A 316 -1.76 20.75 8.49
N ASP A 317 -1.31 19.49 8.64
CA ASP A 317 0.10 19.09 8.64
C ASP A 317 0.35 17.89 7.71
N GLY A 318 0.25 18.14 6.41
CA GLY A 318 0.52 17.17 5.35
C GLY A 318 -0.67 16.27 5.03
N ILE A 319 -0.37 15.11 4.44
CA ILE A 319 -1.37 14.18 3.92
C ILE A 319 -1.25 12.84 4.63
N SER A 320 -2.38 12.28 5.03
CA SER A 320 -2.53 10.89 5.46
C SER A 320 -3.16 10.07 4.35
N LEU A 321 -2.50 9.00 3.91
CA LEU A 321 -2.98 8.11 2.86
C LEU A 321 -3.46 6.77 3.46
N ALA A 322 -4.76 6.51 3.37
CA ALA A 322 -5.34 5.21 3.67
C ALA A 322 -5.46 4.39 2.37
N ARG A 323 -4.82 3.22 2.33
CA ARG A 323 -4.76 2.40 1.11
C ARG A 323 -5.95 1.47 0.99
N TYR A 324 -6.40 1.30 -0.25
CA TYR A 324 -7.38 0.30 -0.63
C TYR A 324 -6.70 -1.01 -1.03
N GLY A 325 -7.29 -2.14 -0.65
CA GLY A 325 -6.81 -3.46 -1.07
C GLY A 325 -5.47 -3.86 -0.48
N GLN A 326 -5.10 -3.37 0.71
CA GLN A 326 -3.99 -3.98 1.45
C GLN A 326 -4.31 -5.45 1.71
N THR A 327 -3.31 -6.30 1.50
CA THR A 327 -3.42 -7.76 1.59
C THR A 327 -3.72 -8.27 3.00
N GLY A 328 -3.91 -7.38 3.98
CA GLY A 328 -4.34 -7.75 5.32
C GLY A 328 -4.47 -6.55 6.25
N GLU A 329 -5.12 -6.77 7.39
CA GLU A 329 -5.32 -5.82 8.47
C GLU A 329 -4.51 -6.27 9.69
N LYS A 330 -3.67 -5.39 10.26
CA LYS A 330 -3.01 -5.67 11.54
C LYS A 330 -3.97 -5.30 12.66
N ILE A 331 -4.28 -6.27 13.51
CA ILE A 331 -5.08 -6.08 14.72
C ILE A 331 -4.12 -6.05 15.89
N ALA A 332 -4.12 -4.95 16.64
CA ALA A 332 -3.23 -4.79 17.79
C ALA A 332 -3.70 -5.65 18.97
N LEU A 333 -2.76 -6.14 19.77
CA LEU A 333 -3.06 -6.92 20.97
C LEU A 333 -3.89 -6.12 22.00
N SER A 334 -3.70 -4.79 22.03
CA SER A 334 -4.47 -3.88 22.86
C SER A 334 -5.96 -3.82 22.49
N GLU A 335 -6.33 -4.10 21.24
CA GLU A 335 -7.73 -4.17 20.81
C GLU A 335 -8.43 -5.38 21.42
N PHE A 336 -7.72 -6.50 21.59
CA PHE A 336 -8.25 -7.67 22.30
C PHE A 336 -8.28 -7.44 23.81
N THR A 337 -7.18 -6.96 24.40
CA THR A 337 -7.03 -6.97 25.86
C THR A 337 -7.56 -5.71 26.54
N GLY A 338 -7.79 -4.62 25.80
CA GLY A 338 -8.06 -3.29 26.37
C GLY A 338 -6.90 -2.74 27.21
N SER A 339 -5.69 -3.32 27.09
CA SER A 339 -4.53 -3.03 27.93
C SER A 339 -3.28 -2.77 27.07
N GLY A 340 -2.29 -2.08 27.65
CA GLY A 340 -0.98 -1.89 27.01
C GLY A 340 -0.03 -3.10 27.14
N TYR A 341 -0.56 -4.30 27.40
CA TYR A 341 0.25 -5.51 27.55
C TYR A 341 0.81 -5.93 26.19
N GLY A 342 2.13 -6.06 26.10
CA GLY A 342 2.82 -6.49 24.89
C GLY A 342 3.15 -7.98 24.89
N MET A 343 3.11 -8.61 23.71
CA MET A 343 3.46 -10.01 23.50
C MET A 343 3.87 -10.25 22.04
N THR A 344 4.97 -10.99 21.84
CA THR A 344 5.30 -11.59 20.55
C THR A 344 4.53 -12.89 20.38
N ILE A 345 3.71 -12.99 19.33
CA ILE A 345 2.89 -14.18 19.08
C ILE A 345 3.70 -15.19 18.25
N THR A 346 4.24 -16.21 18.91
CA THR A 346 5.09 -17.26 18.31
C THR A 346 4.38 -18.59 18.10
N ALA A 347 3.18 -18.77 18.68
CA ALA A 347 2.34 -19.95 18.48
C ALA A 347 0.89 -19.53 18.26
N MET A 348 0.20 -20.15 17.30
CA MET A 348 -1.21 -19.89 17.05
C MET A 348 -1.97 -21.15 16.65
N MET A 349 -3.22 -21.26 17.09
CA MET A 349 -4.13 -22.34 16.70
C MET A 349 -5.59 -21.89 16.83
N GLN A 350 -6.42 -22.26 15.85
CA GLN A 350 -7.87 -22.21 16.00
C GLN A 350 -8.40 -23.60 16.37
N ASP A 351 -9.11 -23.69 17.49
CA ASP A 351 -9.73 -24.95 17.93
C ASP A 351 -11.02 -25.28 17.14
N SER A 352 -11.54 -26.50 17.31
CA SER A 352 -12.73 -26.99 16.63
C SER A 352 -14.02 -26.24 16.98
N ARG A 353 -14.03 -25.50 18.09
CA ARG A 353 -15.14 -24.64 18.52
C ARG A 353 -14.99 -23.20 18.01
N GLY A 354 -14.00 -22.94 17.16
CA GLY A 354 -13.79 -21.63 16.57
C GLY A 354 -13.14 -20.62 17.52
N ALA A 355 -12.57 -21.01 18.65
CA ALA A 355 -11.78 -20.10 19.49
C ALA A 355 -10.32 -20.02 19.00
N LEU A 356 -9.74 -18.82 19.06
CA LEU A 356 -8.37 -18.55 18.68
C LEU A 356 -7.45 -18.53 19.91
N TRP A 357 -6.34 -19.27 19.81
CA TRP A 357 -5.30 -19.38 20.81
C TRP A 357 -4.02 -18.78 20.26
N CYS A 358 -3.50 -17.73 20.89
CA CYS A 358 -2.25 -17.08 20.54
C CYS A 358 -1.31 -17.14 21.75
N GLY A 359 -0.10 -17.66 21.55
CA GLY A 359 0.87 -17.88 22.62
C GLY A 359 2.24 -17.32 22.26
N GLY A 360 3.03 -17.06 23.28
CA GLY A 360 4.44 -16.71 23.10
C GLY A 360 5.18 -16.57 24.43
N PRO A 361 6.29 -15.82 24.47
CA PRO A 361 7.12 -15.70 25.68
C PRO A 361 6.42 -15.04 26.89
N SER A 362 5.29 -14.36 26.64
CA SER A 362 4.58 -13.56 27.66
C SER A 362 3.25 -14.17 28.09
N GLY A 363 2.89 -15.38 27.64
CA GLY A 363 1.67 -16.07 28.05
C GLY A 363 0.79 -16.49 26.88
N VAL A 364 -0.52 -16.59 27.15
CA VAL A 364 -1.53 -17.03 26.19
C VAL A 364 -2.69 -16.05 26.13
N LEU A 365 -2.94 -15.49 24.95
CA LEU A 365 -4.19 -14.84 24.61
C LEU A 365 -5.18 -15.90 24.09
N HIS A 366 -6.33 -15.99 24.73
CA HIS A 366 -7.46 -16.80 24.30
C HIS A 366 -8.61 -15.88 23.89
N VAL A 367 -9.07 -16.02 22.63
CA VAL A 367 -10.20 -15.28 22.07
C VAL A 367 -11.30 -16.26 21.70
N ALA A 368 -12.41 -16.21 22.43
CA ALA A 368 -13.58 -17.04 22.17
C ALA A 368 -14.28 -16.64 20.86
N GLU A 369 -15.04 -17.56 20.26
CA GLU A 369 -15.77 -17.35 18.98
C GLU A 369 -16.67 -16.10 19.01
N GLU A 370 -17.28 -15.82 20.16
CA GLU A 370 -18.14 -14.67 20.43
C GLU A 370 -17.38 -13.33 20.56
N GLY A 371 -16.04 -13.34 20.49
CA GLY A 371 -15.16 -12.17 20.58
C GLY A 371 -14.64 -11.86 21.98
N THR A 372 -15.09 -12.59 23.02
CA THR A 372 -14.57 -12.41 24.39
C THR A 372 -13.11 -12.87 24.46
N SER A 373 -12.22 -12.01 24.95
CA SER A 373 -10.79 -12.31 25.08
C SER A 373 -10.36 -12.42 26.55
N CYS A 374 -9.33 -13.24 26.80
CA CYS A 374 -8.67 -13.33 28.11
C CYS A 374 -7.17 -13.60 27.95
N LEU A 375 -6.38 -13.00 28.84
CA LEU A 375 -4.92 -13.12 28.84
C LEU A 375 -4.46 -13.95 30.04
N HIS A 376 -3.92 -15.12 29.76
CA HIS A 376 -3.30 -16.03 30.72
C HIS A 376 -1.81 -15.75 30.86
N HIS A 377 -1.35 -15.49 32.07
CA HIS A 377 0.08 -15.31 32.37
C HIS A 377 0.35 -15.56 33.86
N ILE A 378 1.61 -15.80 34.23
CA ILE A 378 2.04 -16.22 35.56
C ILE A 378 1.68 -15.23 36.68
N ARG A 379 1.56 -13.95 36.35
CA ARG A 379 1.18 -12.88 37.30
C ARG A 379 -0.30 -12.55 37.31
N SER A 380 -1.11 -13.25 36.52
CA SER A 380 -2.54 -13.01 36.43
C SER A 380 -3.26 -13.55 37.66
N GLU A 381 -3.98 -12.70 38.39
CA GLU A 381 -4.81 -13.14 39.51
C GLU A 381 -6.05 -13.93 39.03
N ARG A 382 -6.59 -13.57 37.87
CA ARG A 382 -7.82 -14.17 37.32
C ARG A 382 -7.56 -15.39 36.44
N HIS A 383 -6.47 -15.35 35.67
CA HIS A 383 -6.14 -16.34 34.66
C HIS A 383 -4.67 -16.78 34.80
N PRO A 384 -4.27 -17.39 35.93
CA PRO A 384 -2.89 -17.77 36.16
C PRO A 384 -2.44 -18.82 35.15
N LEU A 385 -1.19 -18.70 34.71
CA LEU A 385 -0.51 -19.68 33.86
C LEU A 385 0.73 -20.21 34.59
N PRO A 386 0.92 -21.54 34.69
CA PRO A 386 2.10 -22.11 35.36
C PRO A 386 3.44 -21.59 34.82
N HIS A 387 3.53 -21.37 33.51
CA HIS A 387 4.71 -20.78 32.87
C HIS A 387 4.30 -19.91 31.67
N ASN A 388 4.98 -18.78 31.44
CA ASN A 388 4.62 -17.85 30.37
C ASN A 388 5.02 -18.31 28.97
N CYS A 389 6.21 -18.90 28.82
CA CYS A 389 6.72 -19.30 27.51
C CYS A 389 5.92 -20.47 26.95
N VAL A 390 5.12 -20.19 25.92
CA VAL A 390 4.35 -21.18 25.17
C VAL A 390 4.97 -21.39 23.79
N HIS A 391 5.23 -22.65 23.46
CA HIS A 391 5.89 -23.05 22.21
C HIS A 391 4.90 -23.52 21.14
N SER A 392 3.86 -24.24 21.54
CA SER A 392 2.83 -24.73 20.61
C SER A 392 1.51 -25.02 21.31
N PHE A 393 0.44 -25.11 20.51
CA PHE A 393 -0.87 -25.58 20.93
C PHE A 393 -1.24 -26.85 20.18
N TYR A 394 -2.06 -27.67 20.82
CA TYR A 394 -2.58 -28.91 20.27
C TYR A 394 -4.03 -29.09 20.73
N GLU A 395 -4.91 -29.54 19.83
CA GLU A 395 -6.27 -29.94 20.17
C GLU A 395 -6.36 -31.46 20.08
N ASP A 396 -6.76 -32.12 21.17
CA ASP A 396 -6.87 -33.56 21.21
C ASP A 396 -8.14 -34.10 20.53
N GLY A 397 -8.21 -35.42 20.33
CA GLY A 397 -9.37 -36.05 19.69
C GLY A 397 -10.71 -35.87 20.42
N ALA A 398 -10.73 -35.35 21.65
CA ALA A 398 -11.96 -35.00 22.38
C ALA A 398 -12.31 -33.50 22.30
N GLY A 399 -11.53 -32.70 21.57
CA GLY A 399 -11.71 -31.24 21.47
C GLY A 399 -11.18 -30.47 22.69
N GLU A 400 -10.31 -31.08 23.50
CA GLU A 400 -9.63 -30.38 24.60
C GLU A 400 -8.34 -29.76 24.10
N VAL A 401 -8.06 -28.53 24.55
CA VAL A 401 -6.89 -27.76 24.12
C VAL A 401 -5.75 -27.98 25.11
N TRP A 402 -4.57 -28.20 24.56
CA TRP A 402 -3.31 -28.36 25.26
C TRP A 402 -2.31 -27.29 24.79
N ALA A 403 -1.47 -26.84 25.70
CA ALA A 403 -0.36 -25.93 25.43
C ALA A 403 0.96 -26.58 25.88
N ALA A 404 1.96 -26.57 25.00
CA ALA A 404 3.32 -26.96 25.31
C ALA A 404 4.10 -25.74 25.83
N THR A 405 4.63 -25.84 27.04
CA THR A 405 5.31 -24.72 27.72
C THR A 405 6.62 -25.18 28.37
N ASP A 406 7.49 -24.25 28.77
CA ASP A 406 8.65 -24.60 29.62
C ASP A 406 8.27 -25.08 31.04
N GLY A 407 6.97 -25.03 31.39
CA GLY A 407 6.40 -25.59 32.61
C GLY A 407 5.65 -26.90 32.40
N GLY A 408 5.89 -27.58 31.28
CA GLY A 408 5.30 -28.85 30.90
C GLY A 408 4.08 -28.73 30.00
N ALA A 409 3.39 -29.86 29.82
CA ALA A 409 2.14 -29.94 29.08
C ALA A 409 0.98 -29.42 29.93
N LEU A 410 0.28 -28.40 29.44
CA LEU A 410 -0.84 -27.78 30.13
C LEU A 410 -2.14 -28.05 29.38
N ARG A 411 -3.18 -28.55 30.05
CA ARG A 411 -4.53 -28.68 29.47
C ARG A 411 -5.40 -27.51 29.90
N TYR A 412 -6.19 -26.97 28.97
CA TYR A 412 -7.18 -25.95 29.29
C TYR A 412 -8.45 -26.56 29.88
N ASP A 413 -8.72 -26.28 31.15
CA ASP A 413 -9.95 -26.62 31.84
C ASP A 413 -11.01 -25.56 31.54
N ARG A 414 -11.84 -25.80 30.52
CA ARG A 414 -12.86 -24.85 30.04
C ARG A 414 -13.86 -24.41 31.12
N PRO A 415 -14.49 -25.33 31.90
CA PRO A 415 -15.38 -24.93 32.99
C PRO A 415 -14.73 -23.99 34.02
N ALA A 416 -13.45 -24.20 34.32
CA ALA A 416 -12.72 -23.39 35.30
C ALA A 416 -11.99 -22.19 34.67
N GLY A 417 -11.95 -22.08 33.34
CA GLY A 417 -11.26 -21.01 32.61
C GLY A 417 -9.76 -20.91 32.91
N ARG A 418 -9.07 -22.04 33.16
CA ARG A 418 -7.67 -22.08 33.59
C ARG A 418 -6.89 -23.23 32.99
N PHE A 419 -5.56 -23.11 32.97
CA PHE A 419 -4.67 -24.19 32.57
C PHE A 419 -4.30 -25.09 33.75
N VAL A 420 -4.28 -26.40 33.52
CA VAL A 420 -3.89 -27.44 34.49
C VAL A 420 -2.64 -28.13 33.97
N ALA A 421 -1.58 -28.15 34.77
CA ALA A 421 -0.32 -28.78 34.42
C ALA A 421 -0.38 -30.31 34.60
N TYR A 422 0.22 -31.03 33.66
CA TYR A 422 0.38 -32.49 33.69
C TYR A 422 1.88 -32.81 33.64
N PRO A 423 2.56 -32.85 34.79
CA PRO A 423 3.97 -33.22 34.83
C PRO A 423 4.15 -34.68 34.41
N VAL A 424 5.15 -34.93 33.55
CA VAL A 424 5.52 -36.26 33.08
C VAL A 424 7.00 -36.48 33.36
N GLU A 425 7.34 -37.59 34.01
CA GLU A 425 8.70 -37.90 34.39
C GLU A 425 8.99 -39.40 34.37
N THR A 426 10.29 -39.70 34.24
CA THR A 426 10.91 -41.01 34.43
C THR A 426 11.98 -40.87 35.51
N ASP A 427 12.61 -41.98 35.89
CA ASP A 427 13.74 -41.93 36.85
C ASP A 427 14.94 -41.11 36.35
N ARG A 428 15.02 -40.81 35.04
CA ARG A 428 16.18 -40.14 34.41
C ARG A 428 15.85 -38.81 33.73
N TYR A 429 14.63 -38.63 33.24
CA TYR A 429 14.21 -37.51 32.40
C TYR A 429 12.83 -37.00 32.81
N ASN A 430 12.61 -35.69 32.68
CA ASN A 430 11.29 -35.05 32.84
C ASN A 430 10.85 -34.37 31.54
N ALA A 431 9.57 -34.02 31.46
CA ALA A 431 8.97 -33.33 30.33
C ALA A 431 8.58 -31.87 30.64
N GLU A 432 9.32 -31.18 31.52
CA GLU A 432 9.06 -29.77 31.86
C GLU A 432 9.26 -28.86 30.65
N TRP A 433 10.36 -29.03 29.90
CA TRP A 433 10.59 -28.26 28.67
C TRP A 433 9.86 -28.88 27.49
N CYS A 434 8.54 -28.74 27.50
CA CYS A 434 7.63 -29.26 26.49
C CYS A 434 7.53 -28.28 25.31
N TYR A 435 7.95 -28.73 24.12
CA TYR A 435 7.96 -27.90 22.91
C TYR A 435 6.78 -28.21 21.99
N THR A 436 6.37 -29.48 21.93
CA THR A 436 5.38 -29.93 20.96
C THR A 436 4.61 -31.15 21.47
N LEU A 437 3.34 -31.23 21.07
CA LEU A 437 2.40 -32.27 21.46
C LEU A 437 1.74 -32.84 20.20
N ALA A 438 1.52 -34.16 20.19
CA ALA A 438 0.77 -34.84 19.14
C ALA A 438 0.00 -36.04 19.71
N GLU A 439 -0.97 -36.56 18.97
CA GLU A 439 -1.66 -37.82 19.31
C GLU A 439 -1.64 -38.74 18.10
N ASP A 440 -1.40 -40.03 18.32
CA ASP A 440 -1.33 -41.05 17.26
C ASP A 440 -2.69 -41.60 16.82
N GLY A 441 -3.78 -41.18 17.47
CA GLY A 441 -5.13 -41.70 17.23
C GLY A 441 -5.42 -43.06 17.86
N ARG A 442 -4.49 -43.59 18.68
CA ARG A 442 -4.67 -44.80 19.51
C ARG A 442 -4.84 -44.45 21.00
N GLY A 443 -5.13 -43.20 21.31
CA GLY A 443 -5.31 -42.71 22.68
C GLY A 443 -4.00 -42.41 23.41
N ARG A 444 -2.85 -42.36 22.72
CA ARG A 444 -1.57 -41.95 23.32
C ARG A 444 -1.21 -40.54 22.92
N ILE A 445 -0.82 -39.74 23.92
CA ILE A 445 -0.26 -38.41 23.73
C ILE A 445 1.27 -38.50 23.67
N TRP A 446 1.83 -37.84 22.68
CA TRP A 446 3.26 -37.78 22.38
C TRP A 446 3.74 -36.41 22.81
N ILE A 447 4.71 -36.36 23.73
CA ILE A 447 5.25 -35.14 24.30
C ILE A 447 6.70 -35.00 23.84
N GLY A 448 6.95 -34.04 22.95
CA GLY A 448 8.28 -33.69 22.46
C GLY A 448 8.91 -32.63 23.36
N THR A 449 10.16 -32.87 23.75
CA THR A 449 10.84 -32.05 24.75
C THR A 449 12.20 -31.54 24.26
N PHE A 450 12.72 -30.52 24.91
CA PHE A 450 14.10 -30.11 24.72
C PHE A 450 15.02 -31.00 25.56
N SER A 451 16.00 -31.65 24.91
CA SER A 451 17.02 -32.54 25.50
C SER A 451 16.54 -33.89 26.08
N ALA A 452 15.25 -34.11 26.34
CA ALA A 452 14.73 -35.35 26.95
C ALA A 452 13.96 -36.27 25.98
N GLY A 453 13.95 -35.94 24.69
CA GLY A 453 13.36 -36.75 23.62
C GLY A 453 11.84 -36.71 23.60
N ILE A 454 11.24 -37.85 23.24
CA ILE A 454 9.79 -38.00 23.07
C ILE A 454 9.25 -38.95 24.13
N PHE A 455 8.24 -38.50 24.88
CA PHE A 455 7.52 -39.29 25.87
C PHE A 455 6.17 -39.75 25.30
N LEU A 456 5.87 -41.05 25.42
CA LEU A 456 4.59 -41.62 25.03
C LEU A 456 3.77 -41.91 26.28
N CYS A 457 2.60 -41.29 26.41
CA CYS A 457 1.72 -41.47 27.56
C CYS A 457 0.32 -41.90 27.12
N ASP A 458 -0.29 -42.86 27.81
CA ASP A 458 -1.72 -43.12 27.67
C ASP A 458 -2.51 -41.91 28.18
N ARG A 459 -3.35 -41.33 27.31
CA ARG A 459 -4.10 -40.10 27.60
C ARG A 459 -5.08 -40.31 28.75
N ALA A 460 -5.81 -41.43 28.75
CA ALA A 460 -6.82 -41.70 29.76
C ALA A 460 -6.22 -41.91 31.16
N ARG A 461 -5.03 -42.49 31.22
CA ARG A 461 -4.23 -42.63 32.44
C ARG A 461 -3.69 -41.29 32.90
N LEU A 462 -3.07 -40.51 32.00
CA LEU A 462 -2.53 -39.18 32.32
C LEU A 462 -3.61 -38.26 32.91
N LEU A 463 -4.81 -38.27 32.31
CA LEU A 463 -5.94 -37.47 32.78
C LEU A 463 -6.49 -37.92 34.13
N ARG A 464 -6.46 -39.23 34.44
CA ARG A 464 -6.93 -39.77 35.73
C ARG A 464 -5.95 -39.55 36.86
N GLU A 465 -4.66 -39.76 36.61
CA GLU A 465 -3.62 -39.72 37.64
C GLU A 465 -3.12 -38.29 37.89
N GLY A 466 -3.25 -37.37 36.93
CA GLY A 466 -2.79 -35.98 37.04
C GLY A 466 -1.27 -35.81 37.01
N VAL A 467 -0.52 -36.91 37.13
CA VAL A 467 0.93 -37.03 36.94
C VAL A 467 1.17 -38.23 36.04
N GLY A 468 2.01 -38.08 35.02
CA GLY A 468 2.26 -39.14 34.04
C GLY A 468 3.57 -39.88 34.25
N ARG A 469 3.52 -41.21 34.30
CA ARG A 469 4.68 -42.05 33.95
C ARG A 469 4.52 -42.49 32.49
N PRO A 470 5.49 -42.21 31.61
CA PRO A 470 5.39 -42.59 30.20
C PRO A 470 5.42 -44.11 30.06
N GLU A 471 4.71 -44.62 29.08
CA GLU A 471 4.78 -46.03 28.67
C GLU A 471 6.14 -46.33 28.03
N ARG A 472 6.68 -45.34 27.30
CA ARG A 472 7.98 -45.40 26.63
C ARG A 472 8.54 -43.99 26.49
N ASN A 473 9.87 -43.88 26.59
CA ASN A 473 10.60 -42.68 26.22
C ASN A 473 11.59 -43.07 25.11
N LEU A 474 11.58 -42.34 23.99
CA LEU A 474 12.39 -42.65 22.80
C LEU A 474 13.78 -41.99 22.83
N ALA A 475 14.24 -41.46 23.96
CA ALA A 475 15.56 -40.85 24.09
C ALA A 475 16.66 -41.88 23.77
N GLY A 476 17.50 -41.55 22.78
CA GLY A 476 18.56 -42.41 22.29
C GLY A 476 18.17 -43.32 21.12
N GLU A 477 16.88 -43.47 20.81
CA GLU A 477 16.39 -44.12 19.59
C GLU A 477 16.18 -43.10 18.45
N ILE A 478 15.79 -41.89 18.84
CA ILE A 478 15.64 -40.74 17.95
C ILE A 478 16.99 -40.06 17.66
N ARG A 479 17.04 -39.33 16.54
CA ARG A 479 18.28 -38.70 16.06
C ARG A 479 18.87 -37.67 17.03
N ASN A 480 18.03 -36.90 17.71
CA ASN A 480 18.42 -35.92 18.71
C ASN A 480 17.37 -35.84 19.83
N GLY A 481 17.81 -35.64 21.07
CA GLY A 481 16.92 -35.46 22.23
C GLY A 481 16.14 -34.13 22.25
N SER A 482 16.49 -33.16 21.41
CA SER A 482 15.84 -31.85 21.34
C SER A 482 14.85 -31.79 20.18
N VAL A 483 13.61 -32.13 20.50
CA VAL A 483 12.49 -32.16 19.56
C VAL A 483 11.88 -30.77 19.48
N PHE A 484 11.82 -30.20 18.28
CA PHE A 484 11.28 -28.87 18.05
C PHE A 484 9.79 -28.92 17.67
N ARG A 485 9.42 -29.78 16.71
CA ARG A 485 8.04 -29.88 16.21
C ARG A 485 7.65 -31.30 15.86
N MET A 486 6.42 -31.70 16.20
CA MET A 486 5.84 -32.98 15.83
C MET A 486 4.52 -32.79 15.09
N LEU A 487 4.30 -33.55 14.02
CA LEU A 487 3.03 -33.57 13.28
C LEU A 487 2.64 -35.01 12.98
N ARG A 488 1.35 -35.32 13.09
CA ARG A 488 0.78 -36.61 12.71
C ARG A 488 0.31 -36.59 11.26
N ASP A 489 0.70 -37.59 10.48
CA ASP A 489 0.14 -37.83 9.15
C ASP A 489 -1.15 -38.67 9.16
N ALA A 490 -1.80 -38.78 8.01
CA ALA A 490 -3.06 -39.52 7.85
C ALA A 490 -2.93 -41.03 8.14
N ARG A 491 -1.72 -41.60 8.12
CA ARG A 491 -1.45 -43.01 8.45
C ARG A 491 -1.18 -43.22 9.94
N GLY A 492 -1.13 -42.14 10.73
CA GLY A 492 -0.82 -42.17 12.16
C GLY A 492 0.66 -42.12 12.48
N CYS A 493 1.54 -41.94 11.48
CA CYS A 493 2.96 -41.75 11.75
C CYS A 493 3.22 -40.32 12.25
N ILE A 494 4.16 -40.20 13.18
CA ILE A 494 4.62 -38.92 13.72
C ILE A 494 5.88 -38.52 12.97
N TRP A 495 5.84 -37.35 12.35
CA TRP A 495 7.00 -36.68 11.81
C TRP A 495 7.59 -35.79 12.91
N ALA A 496 8.88 -35.97 13.23
CA ALA A 496 9.56 -35.26 14.30
C ALA A 496 10.74 -34.45 13.74
N LEU A 497 10.68 -33.14 13.91
CA LEU A 497 11.70 -32.17 13.52
C LEU A 497 12.56 -31.81 14.74
N TYR A 498 13.88 -31.77 14.55
CA TYR A 498 14.85 -31.49 15.62
C TYR A 498 15.63 -30.19 15.39
N TYR A 499 16.23 -29.65 16.46
CA TYR A 499 17.03 -28.42 16.43
C TYR A 499 18.31 -28.48 15.56
N ASP A 500 18.81 -29.67 15.22
CA ASP A 500 20.15 -29.89 14.68
C ASP A 500 20.20 -30.50 13.26
N LYS A 501 19.10 -30.40 12.49
CA LYS A 501 18.93 -30.80 11.07
C LYS A 501 18.19 -32.11 10.83
N GLY A 502 17.78 -32.84 11.85
CA GLY A 502 17.06 -34.09 11.68
C GLY A 502 15.58 -33.92 11.34
N LEU A 503 15.07 -34.81 10.48
CA LEU A 503 13.65 -35.13 10.39
C LEU A 503 13.53 -36.65 10.50
N ASP A 504 12.75 -37.14 11.45
CA ASP A 504 12.46 -38.56 11.59
C ASP A 504 10.97 -38.81 11.31
N ARG A 505 10.67 -39.96 10.70
CA ARG A 505 9.33 -40.52 10.61
C ARG A 505 9.22 -41.66 11.61
N ILE A 506 8.27 -41.58 12.52
CA ILE A 506 8.06 -42.55 13.59
C ILE A 506 6.71 -43.21 13.37
N ASP A 507 6.67 -44.53 13.27
CA ASP A 507 5.40 -45.25 13.13
C ASP A 507 4.64 -45.29 14.48
N PRO A 508 3.33 -45.66 14.47
CA PRO A 508 2.56 -45.79 15.71
C PRO A 508 3.17 -46.78 16.71
N GLU A 509 3.90 -47.79 16.26
CA GLU A 509 4.58 -48.77 17.10
C GLU A 509 5.86 -48.19 17.78
N GLY A 510 6.31 -47.02 17.33
CA GLY A 510 7.48 -46.31 17.81
C GLY A 510 8.77 -46.76 17.15
N ALA A 511 8.72 -47.34 15.95
CA ALA A 511 9.89 -47.56 15.10
C ALA A 511 10.27 -46.26 14.39
N VAL A 512 11.56 -45.90 14.47
CA VAL A 512 12.09 -44.64 13.97
C VAL A 512 12.79 -44.86 12.63
N GLU A 513 12.41 -44.06 11.62
CA GLU A 513 13.06 -43.97 10.33
C GLU A 513 13.64 -42.58 10.12
N HIS A 514 14.95 -42.49 9.94
CA HIS A 514 15.63 -41.22 9.73
C HIS A 514 15.49 -40.74 8.28
N TYR A 515 14.79 -39.63 8.08
CA TYR A 515 14.59 -39.06 6.75
C TYR A 515 15.83 -38.29 6.31
N ASP A 516 16.38 -38.64 5.13
CA ASP A 516 17.59 -38.03 4.61
C ASP A 516 17.30 -36.71 3.86
N LEU A 517 17.16 -35.63 4.62
CA LEU A 517 17.00 -34.27 4.07
C LEU A 517 18.22 -33.82 3.26
N ALA A 518 19.42 -34.32 3.56
CA ALA A 518 20.64 -33.87 2.89
C ALA A 518 20.62 -34.20 1.39
N ARG A 519 19.88 -35.23 0.98
CA ARG A 519 19.60 -35.55 -0.43
C ARG A 519 18.97 -34.41 -1.21
N TYR A 520 18.19 -33.54 -0.55
CA TYR A 520 17.40 -32.49 -1.22
C TYR A 520 17.90 -31.07 -0.96
N ILE A 521 18.39 -30.79 0.26
CA ILE A 521 18.81 -29.44 0.66
C ILE A 521 20.29 -29.33 1.00
N GLY A 522 21.05 -30.42 0.91
CA GLY A 522 22.46 -30.47 1.29
C GLY A 522 22.67 -30.59 2.81
N THR A 523 23.92 -30.75 3.23
CA THR A 523 24.28 -31.07 4.63
C THR A 523 24.42 -29.85 5.54
N GLN A 524 24.50 -28.65 4.97
CA GLN A 524 24.71 -27.41 5.72
C GLN A 524 23.40 -26.70 6.09
N VAL A 525 22.28 -27.07 5.46
CA VAL A 525 20.99 -26.40 5.62
C VAL A 525 20.15 -27.10 6.69
N ILE A 526 19.48 -26.32 7.54
CA ILE A 526 18.62 -26.81 8.63
C ILE A 526 17.16 -26.50 8.28
N PRO A 527 16.24 -27.48 8.37
CA PRO A 527 14.82 -27.19 8.40
C PRO A 527 14.44 -26.45 9.69
N THR A 528 13.67 -25.36 9.59
CA THR A 528 13.36 -24.49 10.74
C THR A 528 11.92 -24.61 11.20
N ASP A 529 10.99 -24.95 10.30
CA ASP A 529 9.60 -25.20 10.67
C ASP A 529 8.91 -26.14 9.68
N MET A 530 7.77 -26.72 10.08
CA MET A 530 6.98 -27.59 9.21
C MET A 530 5.48 -27.51 9.45
N ALA A 531 4.71 -27.78 8.38
CA ALA A 531 3.26 -27.90 8.40
C ALA A 531 2.80 -29.07 7.53
N LEU A 532 1.68 -29.69 7.89
CA LEU A 532 1.05 -30.75 7.12
C LEU A 532 -0.21 -30.20 6.46
N ASP A 533 -0.38 -30.48 5.16
CA ASP A 533 -1.64 -30.19 4.47
C ASP A 533 -2.65 -31.34 4.53
N ASP A 534 -3.90 -31.02 4.22
CA ASP A 534 -5.04 -31.94 4.14
C ASP A 534 -4.93 -32.96 3.00
N ALA A 535 -4.04 -32.72 2.02
CA ALA A 535 -3.72 -33.68 0.95
C ALA A 535 -2.61 -34.68 1.33
N GLY A 536 -2.03 -34.55 2.52
CA GLY A 536 -0.98 -35.44 3.04
C GLY A 536 0.43 -35.09 2.56
N PHE A 537 0.70 -33.84 2.17
CA PHE A 537 2.05 -33.35 1.95
C PHE A 537 2.56 -32.57 3.16
N LEU A 538 3.77 -32.91 3.59
CA LEU A 538 4.51 -32.21 4.62
C LEU A 538 5.35 -31.12 3.97
N TRP A 539 5.15 -29.89 4.40
CA TRP A 539 5.90 -28.72 3.97
C TRP A 539 6.95 -28.40 5.03
N ALA A 540 8.22 -28.44 4.67
CA ALA A 540 9.34 -28.16 5.58
C ALA A 540 10.16 -26.97 5.07
N GLY A 541 10.15 -25.87 5.82
CA GLY A 541 10.88 -24.65 5.50
C GLY A 541 12.36 -24.79 5.78
N PHE A 542 13.21 -24.20 4.94
CA PHE A 542 14.66 -24.18 5.09
C PHE A 542 15.23 -22.84 4.60
N LEU A 543 16.53 -22.60 4.82
CA LEU A 543 17.19 -21.36 4.37
C LEU A 543 17.01 -21.15 2.85
N GLY A 544 16.25 -20.12 2.47
CA GLY A 544 16.01 -19.74 1.08
C GLY A 544 14.96 -20.57 0.32
N GLY A 545 14.19 -21.43 0.98
CA GLY A 545 13.14 -22.21 0.28
C GLY A 545 12.24 -23.08 1.18
N VAL A 546 11.43 -23.91 0.52
CA VAL A 546 10.54 -24.89 1.18
C VAL A 546 10.60 -26.24 0.45
N LEU A 547 10.62 -27.33 1.21
CA LEU A 547 10.48 -28.69 0.72
C LEU A 547 9.02 -29.12 0.84
N ARG A 548 8.49 -29.76 -0.21
CA ARG A 548 7.20 -30.44 -0.19
C ARG A 548 7.45 -31.95 -0.24
N ILE A 549 7.12 -32.66 0.82
CA ILE A 549 7.34 -34.10 0.99
C ILE A 549 5.99 -34.81 0.92
N ASP A 550 5.83 -35.80 0.04
CA ASP A 550 4.64 -36.66 0.05
C ASP A 550 4.78 -37.70 1.17
N THR A 551 3.92 -37.65 2.17
CA THR A 551 4.00 -38.57 3.32
C THR A 551 3.74 -40.03 2.96
N ARG A 552 3.12 -40.29 1.80
CA ARG A 552 2.77 -41.65 1.34
C ARG A 552 3.94 -42.33 0.64
N THR A 553 4.64 -41.59 -0.22
CA THR A 553 5.76 -42.11 -1.02
C THR A 553 7.12 -41.81 -0.40
N GLY A 554 7.22 -40.76 0.42
CA GLY A 554 8.46 -40.23 0.95
C GLY A 554 9.25 -39.38 -0.05
N GLU A 555 8.74 -39.11 -1.25
CA GLU A 555 9.42 -38.24 -2.22
C GLU A 555 9.29 -36.76 -1.86
N ALA A 556 10.37 -36.00 -2.03
CA ALA A 556 10.39 -34.56 -1.80
C ALA A 556 10.65 -33.75 -3.07
N LEU A 557 10.02 -32.59 -3.15
CA LEU A 557 10.25 -31.55 -4.15
C LEU A 557 10.80 -30.29 -3.48
N ARG A 558 11.88 -29.74 -4.03
CA ARG A 558 12.49 -28.49 -3.59
C ARG A 558 11.92 -27.30 -4.35
N LEU A 559 11.51 -26.28 -3.61
CA LEU A 559 11.02 -25.00 -4.14
C LEU A 559 11.84 -23.87 -3.51
N ASP A 560 12.64 -23.18 -4.32
CA ASP A 560 13.49 -22.08 -3.86
C ASP A 560 12.75 -20.74 -3.98
N PHE A 561 13.05 -19.81 -3.07
CA PHE A 561 12.52 -18.45 -3.15
C PHE A 561 13.19 -17.68 -4.32
N PRO A 562 12.42 -16.94 -5.13
CA PRO A 562 12.97 -16.09 -6.18
C PRO A 562 13.94 -15.02 -5.65
N GLU A 563 13.63 -14.46 -4.47
CA GLU A 563 14.44 -13.45 -3.77
C GLU A 563 14.61 -13.85 -2.29
N GLY A 564 15.58 -13.24 -1.60
CA GLY A 564 15.78 -13.51 -0.16
C GLY A 564 16.34 -14.91 0.14
N ARG A 565 17.21 -15.45 -0.73
CA ARG A 565 17.79 -16.80 -0.58
C ARG A 565 18.61 -17.00 0.69
N ASP A 566 19.06 -15.92 1.32
CA ASP A 566 19.79 -15.94 2.58
C ASP A 566 18.86 -15.77 3.80
N SER A 567 17.54 -15.78 3.60
CA SER A 567 16.56 -15.61 4.68
C SER A 567 16.08 -16.97 5.21
N GLU A 568 16.02 -17.07 6.54
CA GLU A 568 15.53 -18.25 7.23
C GLU A 568 14.00 -18.22 7.29
N VAL A 569 13.40 -19.41 7.22
CA VAL A 569 11.97 -19.57 7.41
C VAL A 569 11.64 -19.49 8.90
N LEU A 570 10.71 -18.61 9.26
CA LEU A 570 10.22 -18.45 10.63
C LEU A 570 9.07 -19.39 10.94
N ALA A 571 8.08 -19.47 10.04
CA ALA A 571 6.93 -20.35 10.20
C ALA A 571 6.38 -20.83 8.86
N VAL A 572 5.84 -22.04 8.86
CA VAL A 572 5.11 -22.64 7.75
C VAL A 572 3.67 -22.91 8.20
N GLY A 573 2.71 -22.52 7.36
CA GLY A 573 1.28 -22.76 7.58
C GLY A 573 0.59 -23.23 6.30
N CYS A 574 -0.64 -23.71 6.43
CA CYS A 574 -1.37 -24.31 5.32
C CYS A 574 -2.82 -23.80 5.31
N SER A 575 -3.24 -23.27 4.16
CA SER A 575 -4.63 -22.98 3.79
C SER A 575 -5.10 -24.03 2.79
N PRO A 576 -6.41 -24.24 2.54
CA PRO A 576 -6.88 -25.28 1.61
C PRO A 576 -6.23 -25.28 0.22
N GLU A 577 -5.87 -24.11 -0.30
CA GLU A 577 -5.33 -23.97 -1.66
C GLU A 577 -3.80 -23.75 -1.72
N ALA A 578 -3.19 -23.30 -0.63
CA ALA A 578 -1.79 -22.87 -0.63
C ALA A 578 -1.03 -23.16 0.68
N ALA A 579 0.28 -23.35 0.56
CA ALA A 579 1.21 -23.28 1.69
C ALA A 579 1.73 -21.86 1.87
N TRP A 580 1.87 -21.42 3.12
CA TRP A 580 2.26 -20.08 3.51
C TRP A 580 3.55 -20.13 4.32
N ILE A 581 4.50 -19.28 3.98
CA ILE A 581 5.85 -19.29 4.55
C ILE A 581 6.24 -17.86 4.93
N THR A 582 6.69 -17.66 6.16
CA THR A 582 7.19 -16.36 6.64
C THR A 582 8.70 -16.42 6.84
N THR A 583 9.42 -15.32 6.64
CA THR A 583 10.89 -15.28 6.68
C THR A 583 11.47 -14.20 7.58
N THR A 584 12.73 -14.34 8.00
CA THR A 584 13.42 -13.44 8.94
C THR A 584 13.63 -12.01 8.43
N ASP A 585 13.68 -11.83 7.12
CA ASP A 585 13.71 -10.53 6.43
C ASP A 585 12.32 -9.85 6.35
N GLY A 586 11.30 -10.49 6.93
CA GLY A 586 9.94 -10.00 7.04
C GLY A 586 9.06 -10.21 5.80
N ARG A 587 9.54 -11.00 4.82
CA ARG A 587 8.74 -11.39 3.65
C ARG A 587 7.79 -12.55 3.99
N VAL A 588 6.76 -12.68 3.17
CA VAL A 588 5.80 -13.78 3.22
C VAL A 588 5.63 -14.34 1.81
N TRP A 589 5.71 -15.65 1.69
CA TRP A 589 5.59 -16.40 0.45
C TRP A 589 4.37 -17.32 0.53
N CYS A 590 3.67 -17.44 -0.59
CA CYS A 590 2.54 -18.31 -0.79
C CYS A 590 2.89 -19.27 -1.94
N VAL A 591 2.69 -20.56 -1.73
CA VAL A 591 2.92 -21.60 -2.75
C VAL A 591 1.59 -22.23 -3.10
N ASP A 592 1.11 -21.99 -4.33
CA ASP A 592 -0.08 -22.64 -4.87
C ASP A 592 0.16 -24.15 -4.94
N ARG A 593 -0.73 -24.95 -4.34
CA ARG A 593 -0.54 -26.40 -4.23
C ARG A 593 -0.66 -27.16 -5.55
N ARG A 594 -1.30 -26.56 -6.57
CA ARG A 594 -1.49 -27.15 -7.91
C ARG A 594 -0.39 -26.74 -8.87
N ARG A 595 -0.08 -25.44 -8.92
CA ARG A 595 0.90 -24.86 -9.84
C ARG A 595 2.32 -24.96 -9.32
N LEU A 596 2.48 -25.03 -7.99
CA LEU A 596 3.78 -25.02 -7.31
C LEU A 596 4.62 -23.78 -7.62
N ALA A 597 3.94 -22.69 -7.97
CA ALA A 597 4.54 -21.38 -8.13
C ALA A 597 4.72 -20.73 -6.75
N VAL A 598 5.92 -20.22 -6.49
CA VAL A 598 6.25 -19.49 -5.27
C VAL A 598 5.97 -18.00 -5.52
N GLU A 599 4.92 -17.48 -4.89
CA GLU A 599 4.46 -16.12 -5.07
C GLU A 599 4.60 -15.32 -3.76
N PRO A 600 5.21 -14.12 -3.78
CA PRO A 600 5.29 -13.28 -2.59
C PRO A 600 3.92 -12.66 -2.26
N VAL A 601 3.63 -12.50 -0.98
CA VAL A 601 2.40 -11.87 -0.48
C VAL A 601 2.66 -10.40 -0.12
N PRO A 602 1.90 -9.42 -0.67
CA PRO A 602 2.10 -7.99 -0.38
C PRO A 602 1.68 -7.57 1.04
N VAL A 603 2.45 -7.98 2.05
CA VAL A 603 2.23 -7.58 3.45
C VAL A 603 3.30 -6.60 3.93
N PRO A 604 3.07 -5.86 5.03
CA PRO A 604 4.12 -5.05 5.65
C PRO A 604 5.35 -5.90 5.98
N LEU A 605 6.55 -5.37 5.74
CA LEU A 605 7.80 -6.01 6.14
C LEU A 605 7.90 -6.02 7.67
N CYS A 606 7.65 -7.19 8.25
CA CYS A 606 7.69 -7.44 9.69
C CYS A 606 8.01 -8.92 9.91
N GLN A 607 8.62 -9.27 11.02
CA GLN A 607 8.85 -10.67 11.36
C GLN A 607 7.55 -11.29 11.86
N TYR A 608 7.11 -12.34 11.17
CA TYR A 608 5.90 -13.10 11.49
C TYR A 608 6.28 -14.50 11.98
N PRO A 609 6.60 -14.69 13.28
CA PRO A 609 7.06 -15.98 13.80
C PRO A 609 5.99 -17.07 13.89
N SER A 610 4.72 -16.79 13.57
CA SER A 610 3.68 -17.80 13.56
C SER A 610 2.65 -17.56 12.46
N VAL A 611 2.06 -18.66 11.99
CA VAL A 611 1.05 -18.67 10.92
C VAL A 611 -0.09 -19.61 11.32
N CYS A 612 -1.33 -19.17 11.16
CA CYS A 612 -2.53 -19.97 11.43
C CYS A 612 -3.59 -19.70 10.36
N TYR A 613 -4.26 -20.75 9.88
CA TYR A 613 -5.43 -20.62 9.04
C TYR A 613 -6.69 -20.58 9.91
N GLU A 614 -7.42 -19.46 9.86
CA GLU A 614 -8.70 -19.30 10.53
C GLU A 614 -9.82 -19.74 9.57
N ARG A 615 -10.46 -20.87 9.91
CA ARG A 615 -11.51 -21.52 9.11
C ARG A 615 -12.81 -20.72 9.08
N THR A 616 -13.15 -20.04 10.17
CA THR A 616 -14.41 -19.29 10.31
C THR A 616 -14.49 -18.05 9.43
N GLY A 617 -13.35 -17.36 9.24
CA GLY A 617 -13.27 -16.12 8.47
C GLY A 617 -12.54 -16.26 7.13
N ASP A 618 -12.23 -17.49 6.73
CA ASP A 618 -11.42 -17.86 5.55
C ASP A 618 -10.21 -16.94 5.35
N CYS A 619 -9.34 -16.89 6.36
CA CYS A 619 -8.21 -15.99 6.37
C CYS A 619 -6.96 -16.61 6.97
N MET A 620 -5.80 -16.13 6.53
CA MET A 620 -4.52 -16.42 7.15
C MET A 620 -4.19 -15.39 8.21
N LEU A 621 -3.89 -15.86 9.41
CA LEU A 621 -3.40 -15.06 10.52
C LEU A 621 -1.88 -15.23 10.60
N LEU A 622 -1.15 -14.11 10.62
CA LEU A 622 0.29 -14.07 10.84
C LEU A 622 0.57 -13.35 12.16
N GLY A 623 1.06 -14.08 13.16
CA GLY A 623 1.37 -13.51 14.46
C GLY A 623 2.66 -12.70 14.38
N CYS A 624 2.69 -11.53 15.01
CA CYS A 624 3.88 -10.68 15.08
C CYS A 624 4.04 -10.08 16.49
N VAL A 625 4.91 -9.09 16.62
CA VAL A 625 5.05 -8.33 17.87
C VAL A 625 3.80 -7.46 18.07
N ASP A 626 3.16 -7.65 19.22
CA ASP A 626 2.01 -6.90 19.72
C ASP A 626 0.77 -6.92 18.81
N GLY A 627 0.60 -7.98 18.02
CA GLY A 627 -0.60 -8.13 17.20
C GLY A 627 -0.57 -9.30 16.23
N VAL A 628 -1.66 -9.40 15.47
CA VAL A 628 -1.85 -10.41 14.42
C VAL A 628 -2.17 -9.68 13.12
N LEU A 629 -1.50 -10.03 12.04
CA LEU A 629 -1.89 -9.61 10.69
C LEU A 629 -2.90 -10.63 10.13
N ARG A 630 -4.10 -10.17 9.80
CA ARG A 630 -5.15 -10.97 9.19
C ARG A 630 -5.23 -10.74 7.69
N ILE A 631 -5.14 -11.81 6.90
CA ILE A 631 -5.12 -11.80 5.42
C ILE A 631 -6.32 -12.59 4.90
N PRO A 632 -7.36 -11.95 4.34
CA PRO A 632 -8.49 -12.67 3.77
C PRO A 632 -8.09 -13.45 2.51
N LEU A 633 -8.71 -14.62 2.30
CA LEU A 633 -8.53 -15.43 1.09
C LEU A 633 -9.75 -15.27 0.16
N PRO A 634 -9.56 -15.15 -1.17
CA PRO A 634 -8.29 -14.98 -1.88
C PRO A 634 -7.71 -13.57 -1.70
N PHE A 635 -6.38 -13.48 -1.54
CA PHE A 635 -5.71 -12.22 -1.24
C PHE A 635 -5.29 -11.41 -2.49
N ALA A 636 -5.21 -12.03 -3.66
CA ALA A 636 -4.85 -11.41 -4.93
C ALA A 636 -6.10 -11.18 -5.82
N ASP A 637 -6.13 -10.06 -6.55
CA ASP A 637 -7.14 -9.79 -7.58
C ASP A 637 -6.45 -9.91 -8.94
N PRO A 638 -6.72 -11.00 -9.68
CA PRO A 638 -6.10 -11.25 -10.97
C PRO A 638 -6.57 -10.28 -12.08
N SER A 639 -7.49 -9.35 -11.80
CA SER A 639 -8.12 -8.48 -12.80
C SER A 639 -7.58 -7.05 -12.91
N ALA A 640 -6.67 -6.61 -12.02
CA ALA A 640 -6.10 -5.26 -12.09
C ALA A 640 -5.11 -5.14 -13.29
N PRO A 641 -5.41 -4.33 -14.32
CA PRO A 641 -4.53 -4.20 -15.46
C PRO A 641 -3.24 -3.46 -15.06
N PRO A 642 -2.07 -3.89 -15.57
CA PRO A 642 -0.81 -3.25 -15.22
C PRO A 642 -0.73 -1.82 -15.78
N CYS A 643 -0.39 -0.87 -14.91
CA CYS A 643 -0.23 0.54 -15.30
C CYS A 643 1.07 0.74 -16.10
N ARG A 644 1.00 1.54 -17.17
CA ARG A 644 2.19 1.97 -17.93
C ARG A 644 2.91 3.08 -17.15
N PRO A 645 4.26 3.03 -17.02
CA PRO A 645 5.02 4.13 -16.45
C PRO A 645 4.89 5.38 -17.33
N ILE A 646 4.74 6.52 -16.66
CA ILE A 646 4.69 7.85 -17.24
C ILE A 646 5.97 8.58 -16.81
N LEU A 647 6.63 9.27 -17.73
CA LEU A 647 7.79 10.10 -17.40
C LEU A 647 7.32 11.35 -16.65
N THR A 648 7.85 11.57 -15.44
CA THR A 648 7.37 12.65 -14.56
C THR A 648 8.31 13.83 -14.50
N SER A 649 9.61 13.63 -14.73
CA SER A 649 10.59 14.72 -14.80
C SER A 649 11.78 14.38 -15.68
N LEU A 650 12.35 15.43 -16.29
CA LEU A 650 13.62 15.40 -17.00
C LEU A 650 14.52 16.51 -16.45
N SER A 651 15.73 16.13 -16.06
CA SER A 651 16.81 17.07 -15.75
C SER A 651 17.98 16.84 -16.69
N VAL A 652 18.62 17.92 -17.10
CA VAL A 652 19.85 17.92 -17.91
C VAL A 652 20.91 18.73 -17.17
N ASP A 653 22.09 18.15 -16.95
CA ASP A 653 23.19 18.73 -16.15
C ASP A 653 22.73 19.22 -14.76
N GLY A 654 21.85 18.44 -14.12
CA GLY A 654 21.30 18.73 -12.79
C GLY A 654 20.24 19.84 -12.74
N ARG A 655 19.75 20.34 -13.89
CA ARG A 655 18.69 21.36 -13.94
C ARG A 655 17.45 20.84 -14.68
N PRO A 656 16.23 21.23 -14.27
CA PRO A 656 15.02 20.87 -15.00
C PRO A 656 15.10 21.29 -16.47
N TRP A 657 14.69 20.41 -17.38
CA TRP A 657 14.72 20.65 -18.82
C TRP A 657 13.34 20.36 -19.43
N ALA A 658 12.80 21.33 -20.16
CA ALA A 658 11.55 21.18 -20.88
C ALA A 658 11.83 20.81 -22.35
N PRO A 659 11.33 19.65 -22.83
CA PRO A 659 11.24 19.35 -24.24
C PRO A 659 10.52 20.44 -25.03
N VAL A 660 10.71 20.43 -26.35
CA VAL A 660 10.08 21.40 -27.25
C VAL A 660 9.21 20.63 -28.24
N ASP A 661 8.01 21.14 -28.52
CA ASP A 661 7.12 20.56 -29.53
C ASP A 661 7.58 20.87 -30.97
N GLY A 662 6.86 20.34 -31.96
CA GLY A 662 7.16 20.60 -33.38
C GLY A 662 7.04 22.07 -33.80
N GLY A 663 6.40 22.91 -32.98
CA GLY A 663 6.20 24.35 -33.19
C GLY A 663 7.23 25.23 -32.47
N GLY A 664 8.12 24.67 -31.65
CA GLY A 664 9.14 25.44 -30.93
C GLY A 664 8.74 25.87 -29.51
N GLU A 665 7.58 25.45 -29.00
CA GLU A 665 7.12 25.78 -27.64
C GLU A 665 7.49 24.70 -26.62
N PRO A 666 7.76 25.07 -25.34
CA PRO A 666 8.00 24.10 -24.28
C PRO A 666 6.83 23.14 -24.07
N LEU A 667 7.16 21.86 -23.91
CA LEU A 667 6.24 20.75 -23.67
C LEU A 667 6.72 19.96 -22.45
N SER A 668 5.79 19.57 -21.59
CA SER A 668 6.06 18.69 -20.45
C SER A 668 6.57 17.33 -20.94
N ILE A 669 7.57 16.78 -20.26
CA ILE A 669 8.14 15.45 -20.55
C ILE A 669 7.07 14.34 -20.52
N ARG A 670 5.99 14.53 -19.76
CA ARG A 670 4.86 13.60 -19.68
C ARG A 670 4.21 13.33 -21.03
N TYR A 671 4.20 14.32 -21.92
CA TYR A 671 3.58 14.26 -23.25
C TYR A 671 4.60 14.21 -24.38
N ALA A 672 5.90 14.30 -24.07
CA ALA A 672 6.94 14.28 -25.09
C ALA A 672 7.17 12.84 -25.61
N GLU A 673 7.28 12.72 -26.94
CA GLU A 673 7.71 11.49 -27.61
C GLU A 673 9.18 11.55 -28.03
N ARG A 674 9.74 12.76 -28.15
CA ARG A 674 11.15 13.00 -28.45
C ARG A 674 11.73 14.13 -27.62
N ILE A 675 13.02 14.06 -27.37
CA ILE A 675 13.83 15.16 -26.83
C ILE A 675 15.03 15.43 -27.73
N ASP A 676 15.34 16.70 -27.96
CA ASP A 676 16.51 17.13 -28.72
C ASP A 676 17.46 17.92 -27.82
N LEU A 677 18.66 17.39 -27.64
CA LEU A 677 19.70 17.98 -26.78
C LEU A 677 20.87 18.51 -27.62
N PRO A 678 21.53 19.58 -27.16
CA PRO A 678 22.78 20.03 -27.76
C PRO A 678 23.94 19.12 -27.31
N HIS A 679 25.02 19.10 -28.09
CA HIS A 679 26.18 18.21 -27.86
C HIS A 679 26.89 18.40 -26.51
N ASP A 680 26.76 19.59 -25.91
CA ASP A 680 27.44 20.04 -24.70
C ASP A 680 26.60 19.83 -23.43
N ARG A 681 25.38 19.30 -23.59
CA ARG A 681 24.46 19.00 -22.49
C ARG A 681 23.92 17.58 -22.64
N ASN A 682 24.68 16.62 -22.13
CA ASN A 682 24.48 15.20 -22.38
C ASN A 682 24.47 14.32 -21.12
N ASP A 683 24.35 14.94 -19.94
CA ASP A 683 24.03 14.23 -18.69
C ASP A 683 22.52 14.34 -18.44
N LEU A 684 21.81 13.22 -18.60
CA LEU A 684 20.36 13.15 -18.43
C LEU A 684 19.98 12.43 -17.14
N GLU A 685 19.01 12.96 -16.42
CA GLU A 685 18.29 12.26 -15.36
C GLU A 685 16.80 12.25 -15.71
N LEU A 686 16.25 11.05 -15.86
CA LEU A 686 14.84 10.82 -16.19
C LEU A 686 14.16 10.12 -15.03
N ARG A 687 12.95 10.56 -14.68
CA ARG A 687 12.12 9.88 -13.69
C ARG A 687 10.77 9.49 -14.26
N PHE A 688 10.20 8.43 -13.72
CA PHE A 688 8.95 7.84 -14.13
C PHE A 688 8.17 7.29 -12.94
N ALA A 689 6.85 7.16 -13.10
CA ALA A 689 5.96 6.53 -12.13
C ALA A 689 4.77 5.91 -12.84
N SER A 690 4.20 4.85 -12.28
CA SER A 690 3.01 4.17 -12.80
C SER A 690 1.69 4.85 -12.38
N MET A 691 1.75 5.81 -11.45
CA MET A 691 0.59 6.39 -10.74
C MET A 691 -0.21 5.39 -9.90
N ASN A 692 0.39 4.24 -9.58
CA ASN A 692 -0.16 3.31 -8.62
C ASN A 692 0.37 3.65 -7.23
N PHE A 693 -0.47 4.26 -6.40
CA PHE A 693 -0.11 4.68 -5.04
C PHE A 693 -0.15 3.51 -4.03
N GLY A 694 0.21 2.30 -4.50
CA GLY A 694 0.37 1.09 -3.70
C GLY A 694 1.60 1.15 -2.77
N PRO A 695 1.85 0.10 -1.97
CA PRO A 695 2.98 0.07 -1.03
C PRO A 695 4.31 0.47 -1.67
N ARG A 696 5.12 1.29 -0.98
CA ARG A 696 6.49 1.59 -1.41
C ARG A 696 7.26 0.29 -1.64
N GLY A 697 8.03 0.24 -2.72
CA GLY A 697 8.79 -0.94 -3.12
C GLY A 697 7.99 -2.05 -3.80
N SER A 698 6.66 -1.91 -3.91
CA SER A 698 5.84 -2.86 -4.67
C SER A 698 6.08 -2.78 -6.17
N GLU A 699 6.58 -1.65 -6.64
CA GLU A 699 6.86 -1.38 -8.05
C GLU A 699 8.34 -1.55 -8.35
N LYS A 700 8.62 -2.36 -9.37
CA LYS A 700 9.96 -2.55 -9.90
C LYS A 700 9.93 -2.16 -11.36
N TYR A 701 10.99 -1.48 -11.80
CA TYR A 701 11.14 -1.01 -13.16
C TYR A 701 12.39 -1.59 -13.80
N ALA A 702 12.36 -1.72 -15.12
CA ALA A 702 13.55 -1.98 -15.91
C ALA A 702 13.60 -1.01 -17.08
N TYR A 703 14.81 -0.69 -17.54
CA TYR A 703 15.06 0.19 -18.67
C TYR A 703 16.09 -0.41 -19.63
N ARG A 704 16.06 0.04 -20.88
CA ARG A 704 17.14 -0.20 -21.84
C ARG A 704 17.28 0.97 -22.79
N LEU A 705 18.51 1.24 -23.20
CA LEU A 705 18.85 2.22 -24.23
C LEU A 705 19.17 1.46 -25.51
N ASP A 706 18.51 1.82 -26.60
CA ASP A 706 18.61 1.17 -27.92
C ASP A 706 18.29 -0.33 -27.88
N PRO A 707 17.01 -0.72 -28.11
CA PRO A 707 16.56 -2.11 -28.07
C PRO A 707 17.31 -3.10 -28.98
N ALA A 708 18.10 -2.59 -29.94
CA ALA A 708 18.92 -3.39 -30.83
C ALA A 708 20.26 -3.82 -30.19
N ASP A 709 20.71 -3.11 -29.14
CA ASP A 709 22.07 -3.20 -28.60
C ASP A 709 22.16 -3.93 -27.23
N GLY A 710 21.05 -4.37 -26.62
CA GLY A 710 21.13 -5.15 -25.37
C GLY A 710 19.84 -5.54 -24.64
N ASP A 711 20.05 -6.24 -23.52
CA ASP A 711 19.03 -6.72 -22.56
C ASP A 711 18.50 -5.61 -21.64
N TRP A 712 17.43 -5.91 -20.90
CA TRP A 712 16.85 -4.99 -19.91
C TRP A 712 17.75 -4.85 -18.67
N SER A 713 17.99 -3.62 -18.25
CA SER A 713 18.68 -3.27 -17.02
C SER A 713 17.67 -2.98 -15.90
N PRO A 714 17.77 -3.62 -14.72
CA PRO A 714 16.89 -3.34 -13.60
C PRO A 714 17.17 -1.95 -13.02
N VAL A 715 16.11 -1.27 -12.57
CA VAL A 715 16.19 -0.06 -11.76
C VAL A 715 16.26 -0.49 -10.29
N ALA A 716 17.01 0.26 -9.47
CA ALA A 716 17.14 -0.05 -8.05
C ALA A 716 15.75 -0.10 -7.36
N PRO A 717 15.56 -0.99 -6.37
CA PRO A 717 14.33 -1.00 -5.56
C PRO A 717 14.07 0.39 -4.96
N ASP A 718 12.80 0.82 -4.94
CA ASP A 718 12.36 2.15 -4.49
C ASP A 718 12.87 3.35 -5.30
N ALA A 719 13.72 3.14 -6.31
CA ALA A 719 14.10 4.19 -7.25
C ALA A 719 13.11 4.26 -8.41
N ASN A 720 12.87 5.48 -8.88
CA ASN A 720 11.92 5.77 -9.94
C ASN A 720 12.57 6.53 -11.10
N GLY A 721 13.88 6.39 -11.27
CA GLY A 721 14.62 7.13 -12.29
C GLY A 721 15.91 6.49 -12.73
N VAL A 722 16.42 6.99 -13.85
CA VAL A 722 17.65 6.54 -14.51
C VAL A 722 18.52 7.73 -14.84
N SER A 723 19.83 7.56 -14.65
CA SER A 723 20.85 8.56 -14.98
C SER A 723 21.69 8.06 -16.14
N LEU A 724 21.70 8.81 -17.24
CA LEU A 724 22.51 8.54 -18.43
C LEU A 724 23.58 9.63 -18.51
N LEU A 725 24.83 9.24 -18.24
CA LEU A 725 25.95 10.17 -18.19
C LEU A 725 26.71 10.18 -19.51
N ASN A 726 27.14 11.37 -19.94
CA ASN A 726 27.96 11.62 -21.12
C ASN A 726 27.47 10.91 -22.39
N VAL A 727 26.18 11.03 -22.69
CA VAL A 727 25.58 10.40 -23.88
C VAL A 727 26.22 10.97 -25.15
N ALA A 728 26.75 10.12 -26.02
CA ALA A 728 27.42 10.57 -27.23
C ALA A 728 26.43 11.19 -28.23
N PRO A 729 26.88 12.03 -29.18
CA PRO A 729 26.01 12.52 -30.26
C PRO A 729 25.44 11.37 -31.09
N GLY A 730 24.11 11.32 -31.23
CA GLY A 730 23.41 10.20 -31.84
C GLY A 730 21.89 10.26 -31.65
N ASN A 731 21.21 9.27 -32.22
CA ASN A 731 19.77 9.04 -32.02
C ASN A 731 19.61 7.78 -31.19
N TYR A 732 18.94 7.91 -30.05
CA TYR A 732 18.72 6.82 -29.11
C TYR A 732 17.23 6.59 -28.90
N ARG A 733 16.86 5.36 -28.52
CA ARG A 733 15.53 5.00 -28.05
C ARG A 733 15.62 4.42 -26.66
N LEU A 734 15.20 5.20 -25.66
CA LEU A 734 15.06 4.72 -24.29
C LEU A 734 13.70 4.03 -24.12
N GLU A 735 13.70 2.81 -23.60
CA GLU A 735 12.49 2.10 -23.19
C GLU A 735 12.51 1.82 -21.69
N VAL A 736 11.36 2.02 -21.04
CA VAL A 736 11.14 1.74 -19.61
C VAL A 736 9.88 0.89 -19.48
N CYS A 737 9.88 -0.09 -18.59
CA CYS A 737 8.72 -0.93 -18.31
C CYS A 737 8.61 -1.26 -16.81
N MET A 738 7.43 -1.73 -16.41
CA MET A 738 7.25 -2.40 -15.13
C MET A 738 7.83 -3.81 -15.23
N THR A 739 8.42 -4.32 -14.15
CA THR A 739 8.77 -5.74 -14.05
C THR A 739 7.83 -6.45 -13.08
N ASP A 740 7.63 -7.74 -13.30
CA ASP A 740 7.09 -8.60 -12.27
C ASP A 740 8.07 -8.68 -11.08
N ARG A 741 7.63 -9.34 -10.01
CA ARG A 741 8.46 -9.46 -8.80
C ARG A 741 9.70 -10.33 -9.02
N SER A 742 9.74 -11.12 -10.09
CA SER A 742 10.86 -11.94 -10.54
C SER A 742 11.83 -11.18 -11.48
N GLY A 743 11.57 -9.90 -11.74
CA GLY A 743 12.41 -9.04 -12.58
C GLY A 743 12.13 -9.12 -14.08
N HIS A 744 11.12 -9.87 -14.51
CA HIS A 744 10.77 -9.95 -15.95
C HIS A 744 9.87 -8.79 -16.36
N PRO A 745 10.09 -8.18 -17.54
CA PRO A 745 9.23 -7.13 -18.07
C PRO A 745 7.77 -7.58 -18.19
N VAL A 746 6.83 -6.79 -17.66
CA VAL A 746 5.40 -7.04 -17.82
C VAL A 746 4.96 -6.60 -19.21
N PRO A 747 4.45 -7.52 -20.07
CA PRO A 747 4.01 -7.17 -21.41
C PRO A 747 2.96 -6.05 -21.41
N GLY A 748 3.07 -5.14 -22.37
CA GLY A 748 2.12 -4.03 -22.51
C GLY A 748 2.39 -2.82 -21.60
N THR A 749 3.43 -2.87 -20.75
CA THR A 749 3.84 -1.74 -19.88
C THR A 749 4.97 -0.88 -20.45
N VAL A 750 5.47 -1.18 -21.66
CA VAL A 750 6.64 -0.48 -22.23
C VAL A 750 6.28 0.96 -22.62
N ARG A 751 7.05 1.92 -22.10
CA ARG A 751 7.07 3.33 -22.51
C ARG A 751 8.39 3.64 -23.22
N ALA A 752 8.32 4.25 -24.41
CA ALA A 752 9.49 4.62 -25.20
C ALA A 752 9.63 6.15 -25.32
N LEU A 753 10.89 6.62 -25.32
CA LEU A 753 11.26 8.01 -25.56
C LEU A 753 12.42 8.07 -26.58
N ARG A 754 12.27 8.90 -27.62
CA ARG A 754 13.36 9.14 -28.58
C ARG A 754 14.26 10.28 -28.07
N ILE A 755 15.57 10.06 -28.06
CA ILE A 755 16.55 11.03 -27.58
C ILE A 755 17.52 11.34 -28.73
N THR A 756 17.58 12.60 -29.13
CA THR A 756 18.51 13.06 -30.16
C THR A 756 19.56 13.96 -29.52
N VAL A 757 20.83 13.55 -29.52
CA VAL A 757 21.95 14.41 -29.09
C VAL A 757 22.63 14.95 -30.35
N ARG A 758 22.51 16.26 -30.58
CA ARG A 758 23.07 16.91 -31.78
C ARG A 758 24.60 16.84 -31.77
N PRO A 759 25.27 16.71 -32.94
CA PRO A 759 26.72 16.78 -33.01
C PRO A 759 27.24 18.21 -32.83
N PRO A 760 28.50 18.39 -32.39
CA PRO A 760 29.15 19.70 -32.31
C PRO A 760 29.20 20.40 -33.67
N LEU A 761 29.23 21.73 -33.67
CA LEU A 761 29.21 22.54 -34.91
C LEU A 761 30.34 22.20 -35.89
N TYR A 762 31.55 21.87 -35.40
CA TYR A 762 32.69 21.46 -36.23
C TYR A 762 32.54 20.08 -36.88
N ARG A 763 31.55 19.28 -36.46
CA ARG A 763 31.15 18.01 -37.10
C ARG A 763 29.82 18.10 -37.83
N SER A 764 29.25 19.30 -37.95
CA SER A 764 28.01 19.50 -38.73
C SER A 764 28.24 19.30 -40.22
N ALA A 765 27.19 18.95 -40.97
CA ALA A 765 27.26 18.79 -42.43
C ALA A 765 27.77 20.07 -43.13
N GLY A 766 27.40 21.25 -42.62
CA GLY A 766 27.89 22.53 -43.13
C GLY A 766 29.38 22.75 -42.89
N ALA A 767 29.90 22.35 -41.72
CA ALA A 767 31.34 22.41 -41.43
C ALA A 767 32.13 21.44 -42.30
N VAL A 768 31.63 20.21 -42.49
CA VAL A 768 32.25 19.23 -43.42
C VAL A 768 32.28 19.77 -44.84
N ALA A 769 31.19 20.37 -45.32
CA ALA A 769 31.16 21.02 -46.64
C ALA A 769 32.17 22.17 -46.73
N LEU A 770 32.29 23.00 -45.69
CA LEU A 770 33.29 24.07 -45.62
C LEU A 770 34.72 23.51 -45.66
N TYR A 771 35.01 22.43 -44.94
CA TYR A 771 36.32 21.77 -44.96
C TYR A 771 36.64 21.22 -46.35
N LEU A 772 35.66 20.60 -47.03
CA LEU A 772 35.84 20.12 -48.40
C LEU A 772 36.07 21.28 -49.38
N CYS A 773 35.36 22.40 -49.23
CA CYS A 773 35.57 23.60 -50.04
C CYS A 773 36.96 24.22 -49.80
N LEU A 774 37.41 24.31 -48.55
CA LEU A 774 38.75 24.81 -48.20
C LEU A 774 39.84 23.88 -48.72
N ALA A 775 39.65 22.56 -48.61
CA ALA A 775 40.58 21.56 -49.15
C ALA A 775 40.67 21.63 -50.68
N ALA A 776 39.53 21.76 -51.37
CA ALA A 776 39.48 21.95 -52.82
C ALA A 776 40.15 23.28 -53.23
N GLY A 777 39.87 24.37 -52.52
CA GLY A 777 40.53 25.66 -52.73
C GLY A 777 42.04 25.60 -52.55
N ALA A 778 42.51 24.91 -51.50
CA ALA A 778 43.93 24.68 -51.25
C ALA A 778 44.58 23.82 -52.36
N ALA A 779 43.90 22.78 -52.84
CA ALA A 779 44.36 21.95 -53.94
C ALA A 779 44.49 22.76 -55.25
N VAL A 780 43.50 23.60 -55.56
CA VAL A 780 43.53 24.52 -56.72
C VAL A 780 44.68 25.53 -56.58
N ALA A 781 44.86 26.12 -55.41
CA ALA A 781 45.96 27.06 -55.15
C ALA A 781 47.33 26.39 -55.29
N ALA A 782 47.48 25.16 -54.78
CA ALA A 782 48.70 24.36 -54.93
C ALA A 782 48.98 24.01 -56.39
N ALA A 783 47.98 23.57 -57.15
CA ALA A 783 48.10 23.30 -58.58
C ALA A 783 48.49 24.56 -59.36
N ALA A 784 47.86 25.71 -59.07
CA ALA A 784 48.22 26.99 -59.67
C ALA A 784 49.64 27.43 -59.30
N ALA A 785 50.10 27.18 -58.06
CA ALA A 785 51.47 27.48 -57.64
C ALA A 785 52.51 26.61 -58.36
N VAL A 786 52.21 25.33 -58.58
CA VAL A 786 53.05 24.42 -59.39
C VAL A 786 53.11 24.90 -60.83
N GLN A 787 51.97 25.20 -61.46
CA GLN A 787 51.93 25.74 -62.83
C GLN A 787 52.70 27.07 -62.97
N ARG A 788 52.59 27.97 -61.98
CA ARG A 788 53.37 29.22 -61.95
C ARG A 788 54.88 28.95 -61.80
N ARG A 789 55.28 27.97 -60.99
CA ARG A 789 56.68 27.54 -60.87
C ARG A 789 57.22 26.96 -62.17
N ASP A 790 56.43 26.11 -62.84
CA ASP A 790 56.81 25.52 -64.12
C ASP A 790 56.90 26.57 -65.23
N ARG A 791 55.97 27.53 -65.27
CA ARG A 791 56.02 28.67 -66.21
C ARG A 791 57.29 29.51 -66.01
N ARG A 792 57.65 29.83 -64.75
CA ARG A 792 58.91 30.53 -64.42
C ARG A 792 60.16 29.72 -64.76
N ARG A 793 60.12 28.39 -64.66
CA ARG A 793 61.24 27.52 -65.09
C ARG A 793 61.41 27.54 -66.61
N ARG A 794 60.32 27.49 -67.38
CA ARG A 794 60.36 27.64 -68.85
C ARG A 794 60.91 29.00 -69.27
N GLU A 795 60.44 30.08 -68.65
CA GLU A 795 60.93 31.45 -68.92
C GLU A 795 62.43 31.62 -68.61
N ARG A 796 62.97 30.94 -67.58
CA ARG A 796 64.41 30.96 -67.28
C ARG A 796 65.22 30.18 -68.31
N PHE A 797 64.74 29.02 -68.74
CA PHE A 797 65.38 28.22 -69.77
C PHE A 797 65.42 28.95 -71.12
N GLU A 798 64.33 29.64 -71.48
CA GLU A 798 64.27 30.52 -72.67
C GLU A 798 65.26 31.71 -72.56
N ARG A 799 65.38 32.34 -71.39
CA ARG A 799 66.37 33.40 -71.17
C ARG A 799 67.81 32.90 -71.25
N GLU A 800 68.11 31.74 -70.67
CA GLU A 800 69.45 31.15 -70.71
C GLU A 800 69.84 30.71 -72.12
N THR A 801 68.91 30.15 -72.90
CA THR A 801 69.15 29.80 -74.31
C THR A 801 69.34 31.04 -75.19
N LEU A 802 68.57 32.12 -74.98
CA LEU A 802 68.79 33.40 -75.65
C LEU A 802 70.15 34.05 -75.29
N LEU A 803 70.54 33.99 -74.02
CA LEU A 803 71.84 34.50 -73.57
C LEU A 803 73.02 33.67 -74.08
N ALA A 804 72.85 32.35 -74.20
CA ALA A 804 73.85 31.47 -74.82
C ALA A 804 74.00 31.74 -76.33
N GLN A 805 72.90 31.98 -77.05
CA GLN A 805 72.94 32.39 -78.46
C GLN A 805 73.55 33.79 -78.65
N ALA A 806 73.33 34.72 -77.71
CA ALA A 806 73.92 36.06 -77.74
C ALA A 806 75.41 36.09 -77.39
N LYS A 807 75.93 35.09 -76.65
CA LYS A 807 77.38 34.93 -76.38
C LYS A 807 78.12 34.15 -77.48
N ALA A 808 77.40 33.52 -78.40
CA ALA A 808 77.96 32.76 -79.53
C ALA A 808 77.95 33.54 -80.87
N LYS A 809 77.52 34.80 -80.85
CA LYS A 809 77.68 35.80 -81.91
C LYS A 809 78.67 36.85 -81.42
#